data_AF-G5H7U3-F1
#
_entry.id   AF-G5H7U3-F1
#
_cell.length_a   1.000
_cell.length_b   1.000
_cell.length_c   1.000
_cell.angle_alpha   90.00
_cell.angle_beta   90.00
_cell.angle_gamma   90.00
#
_symmetry.space_group_name_H-M   'P 1'
#
loop_
_entity.id
_entity.type
_entity.pdbx_description
1 polymer ?
#
loop_
_entity_poly.entity_id
_entity_poly.type
_entity_poly.pdbx_seq_one_letter_code
_entity_poly.pdbx_strand_id
1 'polypeptide(L)'
;MTHLRGIITLILLLSATLASAQRVGLVLSGGGAKGLYHIGVIKALEENGIPIDYVSGTSMGAIIAGLYAIGYTPEQMAEIFESNQIKYWMSGKIEDKYIYYFKQRRPNAAMITLRIDFRNPQRIAKLQLPTSLIQSNTLDLAFVEFFSGPSAQCGGDFDKLFVPFRCIATDAAARKEVVYRGGDLGKAIRASMTIPLVFRPIKQDSTLLYDGGIYNNFPWQVLQEDFKPDILIGSKCVEGNSKPKEDNPMEQILALTMMHTDYDLPSDEDILIDHTFDDVTTLDFSKAAYVIDRGYQDAMAKMPQILERVVRRADTTELDLRRAAYRMSLPKLVFDKYEISGMGKKQTQYMKRILQLDKKLEEQKLFDFDQFRSEYFKMLSEGEIEGDFPDVAYNDTTKSFQLDLHLRTKPSLKLMFGGNISSTSMNQAYVGVEYRRLGRNMHTYNFDGYFSALYSSVFVGGRNDFFWKIPFAVDYGFYYNYYNFFKSDFGMLSKHNDLSFAKQGDLHLTAGLSMPTDRFQAFSMRFNIGRENFRYFQSTGHSDDDVMDQSRFPFLGVKLELARNNLNYLMYPTRGLRQSISAIYVSGLEYYTPGTFAPTADRVEENRYWFGARFTREQYFRIAKWFSLGYLVDGVITTHPSFSNEYATNISSPAFQPTPHSRLVYLKDFRSKSFIGGGIIPTFEFGPRFYLKNSVYAFLPEDANKSTADVRKRLRYIFNSSLVYQTHIGPISLTLSKYDATTSHNWFLTFNFGFMLFNGSGLFY
;
A
#
# COMPACT_ATOMS: atom_id res chain seq x y z
N MET A 1 77.03 30.78 -1.35
CA MET A 1 76.06 29.77 -0.85
C MET A 1 75.01 30.33 0.13
N THR A 2 75.22 31.50 0.74
CA THR A 2 74.28 32.15 1.68
C THR A 2 73.04 32.74 1.00
N HIS A 3 73.17 33.34 -0.19
CA HIS A 3 72.03 33.90 -0.93
C HIS A 3 71.05 32.85 -1.48
N LEU A 4 71.54 31.65 -1.84
CA LEU A 4 70.70 30.56 -2.35
C LEU A 4 69.83 29.94 -1.24
N ARG A 5 70.37 29.85 0.00
CA ARG A 5 69.60 29.42 1.17
C ARG A 5 68.48 30.41 1.49
N GLY A 6 68.76 31.72 1.48
CA GLY A 6 67.75 32.75 1.73
C GLY A 6 66.58 32.73 0.72
N ILE A 7 66.87 32.48 -0.57
CA ILE A 7 65.83 32.37 -1.60
C ILE A 7 65.00 31.09 -1.42
N ILE A 8 65.62 29.96 -1.09
CA ILE A 8 64.89 28.70 -0.84
C ILE A 8 64.01 28.81 0.43
N THR A 9 64.49 29.47 1.48
CA THR A 9 63.69 29.69 2.70
C THR A 9 62.53 30.67 2.44
N LEU A 10 62.74 31.70 1.62
CA LEU A 10 61.69 32.64 1.22
C LEU A 10 60.64 31.96 0.33
N ILE A 11 61.05 31.08 -0.60
CA ILE A 11 60.13 30.28 -1.43
C ILE A 11 59.36 29.27 -0.56
N LEU A 12 60.01 28.62 0.41
CA LEU A 12 59.34 27.72 1.37
C LEU A 12 58.36 28.46 2.30
N LEU A 13 58.69 29.69 2.71
CA LEU A 13 57.79 30.55 3.50
C LEU A 13 56.63 31.10 2.66
N LEU A 14 56.86 31.50 1.41
CA LEU A 14 55.78 31.92 0.49
C LEU A 14 54.90 30.76 0.03
N SER A 15 55.45 29.54 -0.10
CA SER A 15 54.65 28.35 -0.39
C SER A 15 53.92 27.84 0.86
N ALA A 16 54.43 28.09 2.07
CA ALA A 16 53.70 27.82 3.32
C ALA A 16 52.52 28.78 3.54
N THR A 17 52.60 30.04 3.11
CA THR A 17 51.47 30.99 3.18
C THR A 17 50.42 30.78 2.10
N LEU A 18 50.78 30.16 0.97
CA LEU A 18 49.84 29.70 -0.06
C LEU A 18 49.13 28.38 0.31
N ALA A 19 49.50 27.72 1.41
CA ALA A 19 49.05 26.37 1.74
C ALA A 19 47.87 26.26 2.74
N SER A 20 47.29 27.38 3.21
CA SER A 20 46.09 27.33 4.08
C SER A 20 44.87 27.92 3.38
N ALA A 21 44.23 27.13 2.53
CA ALA A 21 42.94 27.48 1.94
C ALA A 21 41.85 27.44 3.01
N GLN A 22 41.13 28.55 3.21
CA GLN A 22 40.05 28.68 4.20
C GLN A 22 39.02 27.54 4.05
N ARG A 23 38.77 26.81 5.12
CA ARG A 23 37.90 25.63 5.18
C ARG A 23 36.53 25.97 5.73
N VAL A 24 35.49 25.55 5.04
CA VAL A 24 34.09 25.87 5.34
C VAL A 24 33.35 24.60 5.75
N GLY A 25 32.79 24.59 6.95
CA GLY A 25 31.90 23.52 7.42
C GLY A 25 30.43 23.91 7.29
N LEU A 26 29.59 23.02 6.77
CA LEU A 26 28.14 23.21 6.65
C LEU A 26 27.39 22.30 7.64
N VAL A 27 26.56 22.89 8.50
CA VAL A 27 25.80 22.17 9.53
C VAL A 27 24.32 22.21 9.19
N LEU A 28 23.67 21.05 9.08
CA LEU A 28 22.26 20.93 8.69
C LEU A 28 21.40 20.38 9.83
N SER A 29 20.43 21.17 10.30
CA SER A 29 19.51 20.75 11.37
C SER A 29 18.58 19.60 10.96
N GLY A 30 18.03 18.86 11.93
CA GLY A 30 16.85 18.01 11.68
C GLY A 30 15.55 18.82 11.60
N GLY A 31 14.53 18.27 10.94
CA GLY A 31 13.23 18.95 10.78
C GLY A 31 12.18 18.23 9.92
N GLY A 32 12.35 16.93 9.64
CA GLY A 32 11.48 16.18 8.72
C GLY A 32 11.36 16.88 7.35
N ALA A 33 10.15 17.06 6.83
CA ALA A 33 9.90 17.73 5.55
C ALA A 33 10.45 19.18 5.50
N LYS A 34 10.58 19.88 6.64
CA LYS A 34 11.19 21.23 6.69
C LYS A 34 12.68 21.19 6.33
N GLY A 35 13.36 20.06 6.56
CA GLY A 35 14.78 19.89 6.22
C GLY A 35 15.08 19.91 4.73
N LEU A 36 14.07 19.85 3.85
CA LEU A 36 14.25 20.12 2.42
C LEU A 36 14.76 21.54 2.14
N TYR A 37 14.60 22.45 3.11
CA TYR A 37 15.16 23.80 3.13
C TYR A 37 16.67 23.80 2.83
N HIS A 38 17.39 22.81 3.35
CA HIS A 38 18.83 22.70 3.18
C HIS A 38 19.26 22.53 1.72
N ILE A 39 18.41 21.95 0.85
CA ILE A 39 18.70 21.83 -0.58
C ILE A 39 18.82 23.23 -1.21
N GLY A 40 17.90 24.13 -0.88
CA GLY A 40 17.94 25.52 -1.36
C GLY A 40 19.15 26.30 -0.83
N VAL A 41 19.52 26.07 0.43
CA VAL A 41 20.73 26.67 1.03
C VAL A 41 21.99 26.21 0.30
N ILE A 42 22.16 24.90 0.09
CA ILE A 42 23.31 24.36 -0.65
C ILE A 42 23.34 24.93 -2.07
N LYS A 43 22.19 24.99 -2.75
CA LYS A 43 22.08 25.58 -4.08
C LYS A 43 22.60 27.02 -4.13
N ALA A 44 22.15 27.86 -3.21
CA ALA A 44 22.60 29.25 -3.15
C ALA A 44 24.10 29.36 -2.87
N LEU A 45 24.66 28.51 -2.00
CA LEU A 45 26.10 28.48 -1.72
C LEU A 45 26.92 28.10 -2.96
N GLU A 46 26.53 27.04 -3.68
CA GLU A 46 27.23 26.58 -4.89
C GLU A 46 27.16 27.61 -6.03
N GLU A 47 25.99 28.17 -6.31
CA GLU A 47 25.82 29.18 -7.37
C GLU A 47 26.65 30.44 -7.14
N ASN A 48 26.98 30.74 -5.87
CA ASN A 48 27.82 31.89 -5.50
C ASN A 48 29.29 31.50 -5.26
N GLY A 49 29.69 30.27 -5.63
CA GLY A 49 31.06 29.79 -5.53
C GLY A 49 31.56 29.65 -4.08
N ILE A 50 30.66 29.51 -3.11
CA ILE A 50 31.02 29.26 -1.71
C ILE A 50 31.36 27.77 -1.57
N PRO A 51 32.61 27.43 -1.21
CA PRO A 51 32.98 26.03 -1.10
C PRO A 51 32.41 25.41 0.17
N ILE A 52 32.14 24.10 0.14
CA ILE A 52 31.71 23.30 1.29
C ILE A 52 32.71 22.15 1.44
N ASP A 53 33.58 22.21 2.45
CA ASP A 53 34.63 21.21 2.69
C ASP A 53 34.18 20.07 3.59
N TYR A 54 33.27 20.36 4.51
CA TYR A 54 32.78 19.41 5.50
C TYR A 54 31.29 19.59 5.67
N VAL A 55 30.55 18.51 5.88
CA VAL A 55 29.11 18.60 6.14
C VAL A 55 28.68 17.68 7.27
N SER A 56 27.85 18.20 8.18
CA SER A 56 27.18 17.40 9.19
C SER A 56 25.67 17.58 9.14
N GLY A 57 24.94 16.56 9.60
CA GLY A 57 23.51 16.73 9.76
C GLY A 57 22.85 15.69 10.65
N THR A 58 21.61 16.00 11.02
CA THR A 58 20.74 15.16 11.85
C THR A 58 19.40 14.94 11.16
N SER A 59 18.84 13.73 11.22
CA SER A 59 17.53 13.41 10.63
C SER A 59 17.46 13.74 9.13
N MET A 60 16.52 14.58 8.70
CA MET A 60 16.49 15.08 7.31
C MET A 60 17.77 15.83 6.94
N GLY A 61 18.37 16.59 7.85
CA GLY A 61 19.67 17.23 7.64
C GLY A 61 20.76 16.20 7.31
N ALA A 62 20.76 15.03 7.96
CA ALA A 62 21.67 13.94 7.65
C ALA A 62 21.42 13.33 6.27
N ILE A 63 20.15 13.26 5.84
CA ILE A 63 19.79 12.78 4.49
C ILE A 63 20.32 13.74 3.43
N ILE A 64 20.05 15.05 3.57
CA ILE A 64 20.51 16.06 2.60
C ILE A 64 22.03 16.15 2.60
N ALA A 65 22.66 16.22 3.78
CA ALA A 65 24.11 16.21 3.92
C ALA A 65 24.73 14.95 3.30
N GLY A 66 24.13 13.77 3.53
CA GLY A 66 24.59 12.51 2.98
C GLY A 66 24.47 12.44 1.46
N LEU A 67 23.34 12.87 0.88
CA LEU A 67 23.16 12.95 -0.58
C LEU A 67 24.19 13.90 -1.21
N TYR A 68 24.41 15.07 -0.58
CA TYR A 68 25.43 16.02 -1.02
C TYR A 68 26.85 15.44 -0.92
N ALA A 69 27.16 14.77 0.19
CA ALA A 69 28.45 14.14 0.46
C ALA A 69 28.79 13.00 -0.52
N ILE A 70 27.80 12.39 -1.17
CA ILE A 70 28.02 11.38 -2.23
C ILE A 70 27.92 11.97 -3.65
N GLY A 71 27.88 13.30 -3.77
CA GLY A 71 27.98 14.01 -5.04
C GLY A 71 26.65 14.22 -5.79
N TYR A 72 25.49 14.19 -5.11
CA TYR A 72 24.25 14.69 -5.73
C TYR A 72 24.28 16.23 -5.84
N THR A 73 23.83 16.76 -6.97
CA THR A 73 23.61 18.21 -7.11
C THR A 73 22.33 18.63 -6.39
N PRO A 74 22.18 19.92 -6.04
CA PRO A 74 20.93 20.44 -5.49
C PRO A 74 19.70 20.17 -6.36
N GLU A 75 19.83 20.24 -7.68
CA GLU A 75 18.77 19.96 -8.65
C GLU A 75 18.35 18.49 -8.59
N GLN A 76 19.31 17.57 -8.53
CA GLN A 76 19.03 16.15 -8.42
C GLN A 76 18.37 15.81 -7.07
N MET A 77 18.80 16.46 -5.99
CA MET A 77 18.15 16.33 -4.69
C MET A 77 16.70 16.83 -4.74
N ALA A 78 16.45 18.01 -5.34
CA ALA A 78 15.11 18.56 -5.51
C ALA A 78 14.20 17.60 -6.31
N GLU A 79 14.69 17.04 -7.43
CA GLU A 79 13.94 16.10 -8.25
C GLU A 79 13.49 14.85 -7.45
N ILE A 80 14.38 14.30 -6.61
CA ILE A 80 14.06 13.15 -5.75
C ILE A 80 12.88 13.46 -4.83
N PHE A 81 12.92 14.59 -4.13
CA PHE A 81 11.91 14.93 -3.11
C PHE A 81 10.61 15.51 -3.68
N GLU A 82 10.63 16.03 -4.90
CA GLU A 82 9.43 16.44 -5.63
C GLU A 82 8.73 15.26 -6.35
N SER A 83 9.44 14.13 -6.49
CA SER A 83 8.92 12.94 -7.15
C SER A 83 7.73 12.31 -6.41
N ASN A 84 6.94 11.50 -7.11
CA ASN A 84 5.89 10.71 -6.46
C ASN A 84 6.43 9.54 -5.61
N GLN A 85 7.72 9.20 -5.71
CA GLN A 85 8.31 8.09 -4.95
C GLN A 85 8.34 8.37 -3.45
N ILE A 86 8.57 9.64 -3.06
CA ILE A 86 8.57 10.05 -1.65
C ILE A 86 7.26 9.69 -0.94
N LYS A 87 6.13 9.72 -1.66
CA LYS A 87 4.82 9.34 -1.12
C LYS A 87 4.76 7.86 -0.74
N TYR A 88 5.43 6.99 -1.48
CA TYR A 88 5.50 5.55 -1.18
C TYR A 88 6.48 5.27 -0.03
N TRP A 89 7.62 5.97 0.01
CA TRP A 89 8.57 5.87 1.13
C TRP A 89 7.94 6.32 2.45
N MET A 90 7.28 7.49 2.44
CA MET A 90 6.65 8.07 3.63
C MET A 90 5.33 7.41 4.02
N SER A 91 4.62 6.72 3.11
CA SER A 91 3.41 5.97 3.49
C SER A 91 3.68 4.51 3.85
N GLY A 92 4.90 4.01 3.59
CA GLY A 92 5.24 2.59 3.70
C GLY A 92 4.45 1.70 2.72
N LYS A 93 3.76 2.29 1.74
CA LYS A 93 3.01 1.55 0.73
C LYS A 93 3.95 1.09 -0.37
N ILE A 94 3.83 -0.19 -0.72
CA ILE A 94 4.48 -0.74 -1.91
C ILE A 94 3.75 -0.22 -3.15
N GLU A 95 4.50 0.19 -4.18
CA GLU A 95 3.92 0.60 -5.45
C GLU A 95 3.07 -0.51 -6.07
N ASP A 96 1.95 -0.13 -6.70
CA ASP A 96 1.01 -1.09 -7.29
C ASP A 96 1.69 -2.02 -8.32
N LYS A 97 2.74 -1.53 -9.00
CA LYS A 97 3.50 -2.30 -9.99
C LYS A 97 4.20 -3.53 -9.40
N TYR A 98 4.45 -3.55 -8.09
CA TYR A 98 5.09 -4.66 -7.40
C TYR A 98 4.10 -5.64 -6.74
N ILE A 99 2.82 -5.29 -6.66
CA ILE A 99 1.78 -6.12 -6.02
C ILE A 99 1.51 -7.36 -6.86
N TYR A 100 1.53 -8.53 -6.22
CA TYR A 100 1.33 -9.82 -6.88
C TYR A 100 -0.11 -10.33 -6.71
N TYR A 101 -0.92 -10.26 -7.77
CA TYR A 101 -2.36 -10.60 -7.73
C TYR A 101 -2.63 -12.03 -7.26
N PHE A 102 -1.83 -13.00 -7.70
CA PHE A 102 -1.96 -14.39 -7.27
C PHE A 102 -1.92 -14.56 -5.73
N LYS A 103 -1.24 -13.65 -5.03
CA LYS A 103 -1.14 -13.62 -3.56
C LYS A 103 -2.14 -12.69 -2.88
N GLN A 104 -2.92 -11.94 -3.64
CA GLN A 104 -4.01 -11.15 -3.08
C GLN A 104 -5.04 -12.08 -2.44
N ARG A 105 -5.56 -11.61 -1.31
CA ARG A 105 -6.45 -12.37 -0.46
C ARG A 105 -7.88 -12.23 -0.93
N ARG A 106 -8.69 -13.18 -0.49
CA ARG A 106 -10.13 -13.04 -0.57
C ARG A 106 -10.54 -11.80 0.25
N PRO A 107 -11.26 -10.83 -0.35
CA PRO A 107 -11.67 -9.64 0.38
C PRO A 107 -12.66 -10.04 1.48
N ASN A 108 -12.57 -9.38 2.63
CA ASN A 108 -13.46 -9.56 3.76
C ASN A 108 -13.83 -8.21 4.38
N ALA A 109 -14.84 -8.19 5.25
CA ALA A 109 -15.37 -6.95 5.81
C ALA A 109 -14.65 -6.51 7.10
N ALA A 110 -13.38 -6.87 7.28
CA ALA A 110 -12.60 -6.48 8.45
C ALA A 110 -12.37 -4.97 8.48
N MET A 111 -12.75 -4.32 9.59
CA MET A 111 -12.46 -2.91 9.89
C MET A 111 -11.30 -2.81 10.88
N ILE A 112 -11.22 -3.77 11.81
CA ILE A 112 -10.18 -3.90 12.84
C ILE A 112 -9.57 -5.30 12.75
N THR A 113 -8.24 -5.38 12.79
CA THR A 113 -7.49 -6.65 12.82
C THR A 113 -6.56 -6.68 14.02
N LEU A 114 -6.79 -7.62 14.92
CA LEU A 114 -5.93 -7.91 16.08
C LEU A 114 -5.05 -9.11 15.75
N ARG A 115 -3.74 -8.98 16.01
CA ARG A 115 -2.77 -10.07 15.84
C ARG A 115 -2.38 -10.64 17.19
N ILE A 116 -2.48 -11.96 17.37
CA ILE A 116 -2.14 -12.64 18.61
C ILE A 116 -0.87 -13.45 18.42
N ASP A 117 0.11 -13.22 19.29
CA ASP A 117 1.38 -13.94 19.30
C ASP A 117 1.43 -14.98 20.43
N PHE A 118 1.14 -16.24 20.08
CA PHE A 118 1.24 -17.36 21.03
C PHE A 118 2.68 -17.78 21.34
N ARG A 119 3.69 -17.26 20.63
CA ARG A 119 5.10 -17.62 20.87
C ARG A 119 5.62 -17.04 22.19
N ASN A 120 4.95 -16.02 22.72
CA ASN A 120 5.32 -15.39 23.96
C ASN A 120 4.07 -15.22 24.85
N PRO A 121 3.81 -16.13 25.81
CA PRO A 121 2.64 -16.08 26.67
C PRO A 121 2.47 -14.76 27.43
N GLN A 122 3.58 -14.10 27.78
CA GLN A 122 3.57 -12.78 28.45
C GLN A 122 3.04 -11.65 27.55
N ARG A 123 3.02 -11.85 26.22
CA ARG A 123 2.49 -10.90 25.22
C ARG A 123 1.00 -11.10 24.92
N ILE A 124 0.41 -12.25 25.28
CA ILE A 124 -1.01 -12.55 25.01
C ILE A 124 -1.95 -11.61 25.80
N ALA A 125 -1.53 -11.15 26.97
CA ALA A 125 -2.33 -10.28 27.85
C ALA A 125 -2.14 -8.77 27.62
N LYS A 126 -1.18 -8.35 26.79
CA LYS A 126 -0.92 -6.92 26.53
C LYS A 126 -1.32 -6.58 25.11
N LEU A 127 -2.36 -5.75 24.93
CA LEU A 127 -2.71 -5.17 23.64
C LEU A 127 -1.46 -4.46 23.07
N GLN A 128 -0.81 -5.08 22.09
CA GLN A 128 0.37 -4.49 21.47
C GLN A 128 -0.06 -3.42 20.49
N LEU A 129 0.10 -2.16 20.89
CA LEU A 129 0.04 -1.06 19.96
C LEU A 129 1.16 -1.23 18.91
N PRO A 130 0.92 -0.88 17.64
CA PRO A 130 1.96 -0.89 16.62
C PRO A 130 3.18 -0.10 17.09
N THR A 131 4.37 -0.67 16.98
CA THR A 131 5.62 -0.01 17.39
C THR A 131 6.07 1.08 16.41
N SER A 132 5.47 1.11 15.22
CA SER A 132 5.69 2.11 14.18
C SER A 132 4.40 2.33 13.38
N LEU A 133 4.13 3.58 13.01
CA LEU A 133 2.99 3.96 12.18
C LEU A 133 3.25 3.68 10.69
N ILE A 134 4.52 3.72 10.27
CA ILE A 134 4.93 3.63 8.86
C ILE A 134 5.90 2.46 8.71
N GLN A 135 5.62 1.58 7.74
CA GLN A 135 6.54 0.49 7.38
C GLN A 135 7.76 1.08 6.66
N SER A 136 8.96 0.85 7.18
CA SER A 136 10.18 1.45 6.64
C SER A 136 10.74 0.73 5.42
N ASN A 137 10.23 -0.44 5.02
CA ASN A 137 10.85 -1.28 3.99
C ASN A 137 11.07 -0.58 2.64
N THR A 138 10.14 0.29 2.22
CA THR A 138 10.28 1.06 0.97
C THR A 138 11.36 2.13 1.09
N LEU A 139 11.41 2.80 2.24
CA LEU A 139 12.43 3.79 2.57
C LEU A 139 13.81 3.12 2.73
N ASP A 140 13.91 2.02 3.47
CA ASP A 140 15.15 1.27 3.73
C ASP A 140 15.81 0.83 2.41
N LEU A 141 15.01 0.40 1.42
CA LEU A 141 15.54 0.09 0.09
C LEU A 141 16.06 1.32 -0.67
N ALA A 142 15.43 2.48 -0.52
CA ALA A 142 15.96 3.71 -1.11
C ALA A 142 17.33 4.06 -0.51
N PHE A 143 17.53 3.87 0.80
CA PHE A 143 18.84 4.05 1.42
C PHE A 143 19.89 3.08 0.86
N VAL A 144 19.53 1.81 0.64
CA VAL A 144 20.43 0.85 -0.02
C VAL A 144 20.78 1.32 -1.44
N GLU A 145 19.79 1.75 -2.23
CA GLU A 145 19.97 2.25 -3.59
C GLU A 145 20.92 3.45 -3.66
N PHE A 146 20.76 4.42 -2.76
CA PHE A 146 21.57 5.63 -2.75
C PHE A 146 22.97 5.44 -2.17
N PHE A 147 23.11 4.69 -1.08
CA PHE A 147 24.30 4.77 -0.23
C PHE A 147 25.21 3.55 -0.26
N SER A 148 24.79 2.39 -0.78
CA SER A 148 25.64 1.19 -0.79
C SER A 148 26.85 1.33 -1.75
N GLY A 149 26.67 1.96 -2.91
CA GLY A 149 27.77 2.26 -3.84
C GLY A 149 28.83 3.20 -3.22
N PRO A 150 28.43 4.37 -2.70
CA PRO A 150 29.33 5.26 -1.97
C PRO A 150 29.99 4.62 -0.73
N SER A 151 29.24 3.84 0.06
CA SER A 151 29.80 3.11 1.22
C SER A 151 30.95 2.19 0.83
N ALA A 152 30.80 1.50 -0.31
CA ALA A 152 31.83 0.64 -0.87
C ALA A 152 33.04 1.43 -1.36
N GLN A 153 32.81 2.53 -2.08
CA GLN A 153 33.89 3.38 -2.61
C GLN A 153 34.74 4.01 -1.50
N CYS A 154 34.12 4.43 -0.40
CA CYS A 154 34.85 5.04 0.71
C CYS A 154 35.44 4.02 1.69
N GLY A 155 35.16 2.72 1.51
CA GLY A 155 35.62 1.66 2.41
C GLY A 155 35.09 1.80 3.84
N GLY A 156 33.92 2.42 4.00
CA GLY A 156 33.33 2.73 5.30
C GLY A 156 33.99 3.88 6.06
N ASP A 157 34.81 4.71 5.40
CA ASP A 157 35.41 5.91 5.98
C ASP A 157 34.76 7.15 5.39
N PHE A 158 33.96 7.88 6.18
CA PHE A 158 33.16 8.98 5.65
C PHE A 158 33.99 10.21 5.28
N ASP A 159 35.28 10.25 5.63
CA ASP A 159 36.19 11.32 5.21
C ASP A 159 36.60 11.19 3.73
N LYS A 160 36.42 10.01 3.13
CA LYS A 160 36.77 9.73 1.72
C LYS A 160 35.63 9.93 0.74
N LEU A 161 34.47 10.38 1.23
CA LEU A 161 33.33 10.73 0.39
C LEU A 161 33.63 11.96 -0.48
N PHE A 162 32.73 12.32 -1.40
CA PHE A 162 32.90 13.51 -2.22
C PHE A 162 33.07 14.77 -1.35
N VAL A 163 32.34 14.85 -0.24
CA VAL A 163 32.58 15.79 0.86
C VAL A 163 32.60 15.00 2.18
N PRO A 164 33.63 15.13 3.03
CA PRO A 164 33.66 14.50 4.35
C PRO A 164 32.38 14.77 5.16
N PHE A 165 31.83 13.70 5.74
CA PHE A 165 30.48 13.71 6.29
C PHE A 165 30.40 13.18 7.72
N ARG A 166 29.50 13.77 8.53
CA ARG A 166 29.11 13.28 9.85
C ARG A 166 27.59 13.29 10.01
N CYS A 167 27.04 12.28 10.70
CA CYS A 167 25.66 12.35 11.16
C CYS A 167 25.47 11.79 12.56
N ILE A 168 24.38 12.21 13.19
CA ILE A 168 24.07 11.87 14.58
C ILE A 168 22.90 10.90 14.64
N ALA A 169 23.04 9.86 15.45
CA ALA A 169 21.93 9.07 15.95
C ALA A 169 21.91 9.10 17.48
N THR A 170 20.88 8.53 18.07
CA THR A 170 20.72 8.45 19.53
C THR A 170 20.73 7.01 19.99
N ASP A 171 21.58 6.67 20.96
CA ASP A 171 21.46 5.44 21.73
C ASP A 171 20.49 5.69 22.89
N ALA A 172 19.26 5.18 22.75
CA ALA A 172 18.22 5.38 23.76
C ALA A 172 18.49 4.63 25.08
N ALA A 173 19.29 3.55 25.06
CA ALA A 173 19.62 2.79 26.26
C ALA A 173 20.74 3.49 27.05
N ALA A 174 21.80 3.91 26.34
CA ALA A 174 22.93 4.61 26.95
C ALA A 174 22.66 6.11 27.18
N ARG A 175 21.57 6.66 26.63
CA ARG A 175 21.18 8.07 26.77
C ARG A 175 22.29 9.02 26.31
N LYS A 176 22.83 8.77 25.13
CA LYS A 176 23.90 9.57 24.52
C LYS A 176 23.76 9.64 23.00
N GLU A 177 24.39 10.65 22.43
CA GLU A 177 24.57 10.74 20.99
C GLU A 177 25.57 9.69 20.47
N VAL A 178 25.35 9.27 19.24
CA VAL A 178 26.23 8.39 18.46
C VAL A 178 26.61 9.15 17.21
N VAL A 179 27.86 9.57 17.15
CA VAL A 179 28.43 10.28 15.99
C VAL A 179 28.98 9.26 15.00
N TYR A 180 28.39 9.22 13.81
CA TYR A 180 28.89 8.37 12.72
C TYR A 180 30.00 9.08 11.95
N ARG A 181 31.18 8.46 11.98
CA ARG A 181 32.38 8.84 11.21
C ARG A 181 32.70 7.84 10.09
N GLY A 182 32.04 6.69 10.13
CA GLY A 182 32.31 5.56 9.25
C GLY A 182 31.33 4.41 9.49
N GLY A 183 31.52 3.32 8.75
CA GLY A 183 30.64 2.16 8.70
C GLY A 183 29.77 2.13 7.45
N ASP A 184 28.57 1.54 7.55
CA ASP A 184 27.58 1.56 6.46
C ASP A 184 26.88 2.93 6.44
N LEU A 185 27.07 3.69 5.37
CA LEU A 185 26.55 5.04 5.22
C LEU A 185 25.02 5.06 5.21
N GLY A 186 24.39 4.13 4.50
CA GLY A 186 22.94 4.04 4.41
C GLY A 186 22.30 3.76 5.77
N LYS A 187 22.89 2.84 6.54
CA LYS A 187 22.45 2.48 7.88
C LYS A 187 22.68 3.60 8.89
N ALA A 188 23.80 4.32 8.80
CA ALA A 188 24.10 5.48 9.64
C ALA A 188 23.08 6.61 9.45
N ILE A 189 22.81 6.99 8.19
CA ILE A 189 21.83 8.05 7.89
C ILE A 189 20.41 7.58 8.24
N ARG A 190 20.07 6.32 7.95
CA ARG A 190 18.76 5.76 8.31
C ARG A 190 18.55 5.70 9.82
N ALA A 191 19.59 5.41 10.62
CA ALA A 191 19.56 5.50 12.07
C ALA A 191 19.30 6.94 12.52
N SER A 192 20.00 7.92 11.93
CA SER A 192 19.81 9.35 12.17
C SER A 192 18.39 9.84 11.92
N MET A 193 17.62 9.16 11.06
CA MET A 193 16.22 9.51 10.71
C MET A 193 15.17 8.59 11.36
N THR A 194 15.52 7.86 12.43
CA THR A 194 14.58 6.98 13.12
C THR A 194 13.73 7.72 14.16
N ILE A 195 12.73 8.45 13.69
CA ILE A 195 11.77 9.16 14.56
C ILE A 195 10.97 8.14 15.38
N PRO A 196 10.97 8.22 16.74
CA PRO A 196 10.20 7.33 17.59
C PRO A 196 8.72 7.26 17.21
N LEU A 197 8.11 6.07 17.29
CA LEU A 197 6.72 5.76 16.93
C LEU A 197 6.34 5.93 15.44
N VAL A 198 7.12 6.67 14.66
CA VAL A 198 6.91 6.84 13.22
C VAL A 198 7.57 5.70 12.46
N PHE A 199 8.89 5.55 12.64
CA PHE A 199 9.69 4.53 11.98
C PHE A 199 10.20 3.49 12.98
N ARG A 200 10.44 2.27 12.49
CA ARG A 200 11.01 1.20 13.30
C ARG A 200 12.49 1.49 13.61
N PRO A 201 12.95 1.27 14.86
CA PRO A 201 14.35 1.49 15.24
C PRO A 201 15.30 0.57 14.50
N ILE A 202 16.46 1.13 14.13
CA ILE A 202 17.59 0.36 13.63
C ILE A 202 18.26 -0.30 14.82
N LYS A 203 18.52 -1.60 14.70
CA LYS A 203 19.34 -2.33 15.65
C LYS A 203 20.74 -2.45 15.08
N GLN A 204 21.72 -1.93 15.80
CA GLN A 204 23.14 -2.15 15.54
C GLN A 204 23.71 -2.91 16.73
N ASP A 205 24.16 -4.15 16.47
CA ASP A 205 24.55 -5.13 17.49
C ASP A 205 23.44 -5.40 18.52
N SER A 206 23.57 -4.77 19.69
CA SER A 206 22.63 -4.86 20.83
C SER A 206 21.88 -3.54 21.08
N THR A 207 22.30 -2.47 20.42
CA THR A 207 21.80 -1.11 20.64
C THR A 207 20.66 -0.79 19.70
N LEU A 208 19.61 -0.18 20.25
CA LEU A 208 18.52 0.41 19.47
C LEU A 208 18.83 1.88 19.24
N LEU A 209 18.93 2.23 17.96
CA LEU A 209 19.27 3.57 17.51
C LEU A 209 18.02 4.31 17.06
N TYR A 210 17.93 5.55 17.50
CA TYR A 210 16.86 6.50 17.18
C TYR A 210 17.43 7.75 16.53
N ASP A 211 16.53 8.63 16.09
CA ASP A 211 16.87 9.90 15.49
C ASP A 211 17.86 10.70 16.37
N GLY A 212 18.88 11.29 15.73
CA GLY A 212 19.88 12.12 16.42
C GLY A 212 19.28 13.38 17.04
N GLY A 213 18.14 13.86 16.53
CA GLY A 213 17.46 15.08 16.99
C GLY A 213 16.95 14.97 18.42
N ILE A 214 16.92 13.76 18.99
CA ILE A 214 16.66 13.54 20.41
C ILE A 214 17.78 14.13 21.28
N TYR A 215 19.05 14.08 20.85
CA TYR A 215 20.18 14.61 21.62
C TYR A 215 20.79 15.86 21.01
N ASN A 216 21.03 15.83 19.70
CA ASN A 216 21.71 16.90 19.00
C ASN A 216 21.08 17.10 17.62
N ASN A 217 20.08 17.99 17.57
CA ASN A 217 19.39 18.31 16.32
C ASN A 217 20.21 19.21 15.39
N PHE A 218 21.37 19.73 15.82
CA PHE A 218 22.18 20.68 15.07
C PHE A 218 23.69 20.50 15.34
N PRO A 219 24.33 19.54 14.66
CA PRO A 219 25.63 19.00 15.09
C PRO A 219 26.83 19.81 14.61
N TRP A 220 26.92 21.06 15.05
CA TRP A 220 28.05 21.93 14.72
C TRP A 220 29.31 21.55 15.51
N GLN A 221 29.16 21.13 16.77
CA GLN A 221 30.27 20.75 17.65
C GLN A 221 31.08 19.61 17.03
N VAL A 222 30.42 18.67 16.37
CA VAL A 222 31.06 17.53 15.71
C VAL A 222 31.98 17.97 14.57
N LEU A 223 31.59 18.95 13.76
CA LEU A 223 32.48 19.48 12.72
C LEU A 223 33.66 20.23 13.34
N GLN A 224 33.40 21.00 14.40
CA GLN A 224 34.43 21.73 15.11
C GLN A 224 35.48 20.79 15.72
N GLU A 225 35.06 19.70 16.34
CA GLU A 225 35.94 18.70 16.95
C GLU A 225 36.74 17.91 15.92
N ASP A 226 36.08 17.39 14.88
CA ASP A 226 36.70 16.44 13.95
C ASP A 226 37.52 17.13 12.86
N PHE A 227 37.08 18.29 12.36
CA PHE A 227 37.67 18.93 11.17
C PHE A 227 38.26 20.31 11.41
N LYS A 228 37.81 21.01 12.48
CA LYS A 228 38.25 22.38 12.82
C LYS A 228 38.17 23.33 11.61
N PRO A 229 36.98 23.53 11.01
CA PRO A 229 36.82 24.49 9.92
C PRO A 229 37.17 25.90 10.38
N ASP A 230 37.59 26.75 9.44
CA ASP A 230 37.87 28.16 9.71
C ASP A 230 36.58 28.97 9.86
N ILE A 231 35.48 28.50 9.24
CA ILE A 231 34.15 29.10 9.32
C ILE A 231 33.06 28.02 9.26
N LEU A 232 32.03 28.17 10.09
CA LEU A 232 30.81 27.36 10.06
C LEU A 232 29.67 28.14 9.42
N ILE A 233 28.98 27.50 8.48
CA ILE A 233 27.69 27.93 7.98
C ILE A 233 26.64 26.97 8.54
N GLY A 234 25.76 27.51 9.36
CA GLY A 234 24.65 26.79 9.97
C GLY A 234 23.37 26.95 9.16
N SER A 235 22.64 25.87 8.92
CA SER A 235 21.31 25.90 8.33
C SER A 235 20.27 25.30 9.29
N LYS A 236 19.36 26.14 9.80
CA LYS A 236 18.35 25.80 10.81
C LYS A 236 16.94 25.96 10.24
N CYS A 237 16.17 24.87 10.18
CA CYS A 237 14.81 24.86 9.59
C CYS A 237 13.67 24.66 10.61
N VAL A 238 13.98 24.84 11.90
CA VAL A 238 13.07 24.63 13.02
C VAL A 238 13.11 25.84 13.95
N GLU A 239 12.04 26.06 14.71
CA GLU A 239 12.00 27.12 15.74
C GLU A 239 13.10 26.89 16.82
N GLY A 240 13.39 25.62 17.10
CA GLY A 240 14.41 25.18 18.05
C GLY A 240 13.78 24.43 19.21
N ASN A 241 14.19 24.74 20.43
CA ASN A 241 13.67 24.14 21.67
C ASN A 241 12.26 24.70 22.04
N SER A 242 11.31 24.61 21.11
CA SER A 242 9.96 25.17 21.20
C SER A 242 9.05 24.40 22.16
N LYS A 243 8.06 25.09 22.75
CA LYS A 243 7.05 24.47 23.62
C LYS A 243 6.11 23.56 22.81
N PRO A 244 5.68 22.41 23.35
CA PRO A 244 4.74 21.54 22.65
C PRO A 244 3.38 22.20 22.44
N LYS A 245 2.76 21.97 21.28
CA LYS A 245 1.40 22.45 20.96
C LYS A 245 0.34 21.60 21.69
N GLU A 246 -0.70 22.24 22.25
CA GLU A 246 -1.71 21.58 23.09
C GLU A 246 -2.58 20.54 22.34
N ASP A 247 -2.75 20.72 21.04
CA ASP A 247 -3.69 19.96 20.20
C ASP A 247 -3.06 18.77 19.45
N ASN A 248 -1.74 18.53 19.60
CA ASN A 248 -1.04 17.44 18.93
C ASN A 248 -0.27 16.52 19.91
N PRO A 249 -0.88 15.40 20.36
CA PRO A 249 -0.25 14.47 21.29
C PRO A 249 1.07 13.85 20.77
N MET A 250 1.21 13.68 19.46
CA MET A 250 2.44 13.13 18.87
C MET A 250 3.60 14.12 18.96
N GLU A 251 3.34 15.40 18.65
CA GLU A 251 4.33 16.47 18.84
C GLU A 251 4.67 16.68 20.31
N GLN A 252 3.69 16.56 21.22
CA GLN A 252 3.94 16.57 22.66
C GLN A 252 4.90 15.47 23.09
N ILE A 253 4.65 14.21 22.67
CA ILE A 253 5.53 13.09 22.99
C ILE A 253 6.93 13.31 22.41
N LEU A 254 7.03 13.77 21.15
CA LEU A 254 8.33 14.02 20.52
C LEU A 254 9.10 15.13 21.26
N ALA A 255 8.44 16.24 21.59
CA ALA A 255 9.02 17.34 22.36
C ALA A 255 9.49 16.90 23.76
N LEU A 256 8.74 16.00 24.43
CA LEU A 256 9.14 15.42 25.72
C LEU A 256 10.36 14.50 25.62
N THR A 257 10.61 13.93 24.44
CA THR A 257 11.80 13.08 24.22
C THR A 257 13.04 13.86 23.81
N MET A 258 12.89 15.05 23.21
CA MET A 258 13.99 15.85 22.71
C MET A 258 14.72 16.57 23.86
N MET A 259 16.04 16.47 23.87
CA MET A 259 16.93 17.25 24.72
C MET A 259 17.13 18.65 24.15
N HIS A 260 17.58 19.57 25.00
CA HIS A 260 17.95 20.90 24.58
C HIS A 260 19.08 20.82 23.53
N THR A 261 18.83 21.33 22.33
CA THR A 261 19.84 21.47 21.28
C THR A 261 20.43 22.88 21.31
N ASP A 262 21.76 22.96 21.27
CA ASP A 262 22.50 24.21 21.12
C ASP A 262 22.57 24.60 19.64
N TYR A 263 21.98 25.75 19.30
CA TYR A 263 21.97 26.29 17.94
C TYR A 263 22.94 27.46 17.76
N ASP A 264 23.61 27.88 18.83
CA ASP A 264 24.51 29.04 18.80
C ASP A 264 25.89 28.58 18.30
N LEU A 265 26.32 29.13 17.17
CA LEU A 265 27.62 28.79 16.57
C LEU A 265 28.76 29.41 17.42
N PRO A 266 29.95 28.78 17.46
CA PRO A 266 31.00 29.10 18.43
C PRO A 266 31.71 30.43 18.19
N SER A 267 31.71 30.95 16.97
CA SER A 267 32.41 32.18 16.58
C SER A 267 31.45 33.22 16.02
N ASP A 268 31.72 34.51 16.30
CA ASP A 268 30.99 35.63 15.69
C ASP A 268 31.16 35.70 14.15
N GLU A 269 32.22 35.07 13.64
CA GLU A 269 32.49 34.90 12.20
C GLU A 269 31.60 33.84 11.54
N ASP A 270 31.02 32.93 12.34
CA ASP A 270 30.12 31.91 11.82
C ASP A 270 28.78 32.52 11.39
N ILE A 271 28.09 31.85 10.46
CA ILE A 271 26.88 32.38 9.83
C ILE A 271 25.74 31.39 10.01
N LEU A 272 24.69 31.81 10.71
CA LEU A 272 23.44 31.07 10.81
C LEU A 272 22.44 31.57 9.77
N ILE A 273 21.96 30.65 8.95
CA ILE A 273 20.85 30.81 8.01
C ILE A 273 19.66 30.04 8.59
N ASP A 274 18.63 30.75 9.03
CA ASP A 274 17.51 30.15 9.74
C ASP A 274 16.13 30.54 9.18
N HIS A 275 15.21 29.59 9.29
CA HIS A 275 13.80 29.80 8.97
C HIS A 275 12.90 28.94 9.87
N THR A 276 11.75 29.49 10.26
CA THR A 276 10.72 28.74 10.99
C THR A 276 9.46 28.64 10.14
N PHE A 277 8.97 27.42 9.93
CA PHE A 277 7.75 27.15 9.18
C PHE A 277 6.56 26.89 10.11
N ASP A 278 5.54 27.73 10.04
CA ASP A 278 4.26 27.54 10.73
C ASP A 278 3.26 26.71 9.92
N ASP A 279 3.37 26.76 8.59
CA ASP A 279 2.42 26.16 7.65
C ASP A 279 2.85 24.79 7.11
N VAL A 280 4.05 24.31 7.47
CA VAL A 280 4.61 23.02 7.04
C VAL A 280 4.75 22.11 8.25
N THR A 281 4.22 20.89 8.17
CA THR A 281 4.40 19.88 9.23
C THR A 281 5.57 18.95 8.92
N THR A 282 6.12 18.27 9.93
CA THR A 282 7.29 17.38 9.82
C THR A 282 7.13 16.26 8.79
N LEU A 283 5.91 15.86 8.43
CA LEU A 283 5.64 14.80 7.46
C LEU A 283 4.98 15.30 6.15
N ASP A 284 4.90 16.62 5.95
CA ASP A 284 4.27 17.20 4.75
C ASP A 284 5.26 17.44 3.60
N PHE A 285 5.62 16.36 2.92
CA PHE A 285 6.47 16.40 1.72
C PHE A 285 5.75 16.94 0.47
N SER A 286 4.45 17.29 0.56
CA SER A 286 3.72 17.82 -0.60
C SER A 286 4.12 19.25 -0.96
N LYS A 287 4.76 19.97 -0.01
CA LYS A 287 5.26 21.34 -0.15
C LYS A 287 6.76 21.40 -0.46
N ALA A 288 7.37 20.33 -0.96
CA ALA A 288 8.82 20.24 -1.20
C ALA A 288 9.39 21.47 -1.96
N ALA A 289 8.83 21.80 -3.13
CA ALA A 289 9.27 22.94 -3.94
C ALA A 289 9.25 24.28 -3.18
N TYR A 290 8.21 24.52 -2.38
CA TYR A 290 8.08 25.74 -1.57
C TYR A 290 9.16 25.83 -0.48
N VAL A 291 9.41 24.72 0.22
CA VAL A 291 10.41 24.66 1.29
C VAL A 291 11.83 24.84 0.73
N ILE A 292 12.12 24.23 -0.43
CA ILE A 292 13.41 24.35 -1.12
C ILE A 292 13.64 25.80 -1.57
N ASP A 293 12.65 26.42 -2.24
CA ASP A 293 12.75 27.81 -2.68
C ASP A 293 12.99 28.76 -1.50
N ARG A 294 12.31 28.55 -0.37
CA ARG A 294 12.54 29.38 0.83
C ARG A 294 13.98 29.29 1.34
N GLY A 295 14.59 28.10 1.34
CA GLY A 295 15.99 27.90 1.68
C GLY A 295 16.95 28.67 0.79
N TYR A 296 16.65 28.71 -0.51
CA TYR A 296 17.43 29.49 -1.46
C TYR A 296 17.33 31.00 -1.15
N GLN A 297 16.12 31.52 -0.96
CA GLN A 297 15.91 32.95 -0.71
C GLN A 297 16.60 33.43 0.57
N ASP A 298 16.52 32.67 1.66
CA ASP A 298 17.13 33.04 2.94
C ASP A 298 18.66 32.97 2.88
N ALA A 299 19.22 31.98 2.19
CA ALA A 299 20.66 31.92 1.95
C ALA A 299 21.15 33.09 1.08
N MET A 300 20.39 33.45 0.03
CA MET A 300 20.68 34.63 -0.79
C MET A 300 20.62 35.94 0.01
N ALA A 301 19.70 36.07 0.97
CA ALA A 301 19.62 37.22 1.85
C ALA A 301 20.85 37.37 2.77
N LYS A 302 21.46 36.24 3.18
CA LYS A 302 22.71 36.21 3.96
C LYS A 302 23.96 36.24 3.08
N MET A 303 23.84 36.05 1.77
CA MET A 303 24.97 35.93 0.85
C MET A 303 25.96 37.10 0.88
N PRO A 304 25.55 38.38 1.02
CA PRO A 304 26.52 39.47 1.17
C PRO A 304 27.47 39.26 2.36
N GLN A 305 26.95 38.82 3.50
CA GLN A 305 27.73 38.51 4.71
C GLN A 305 28.61 37.27 4.48
N ILE A 306 28.09 36.24 3.79
CA ILE A 306 28.85 35.02 3.47
C ILE A 306 30.03 35.34 2.54
N LEU A 307 29.81 36.15 1.51
CA LEU A 307 30.84 36.54 0.55
C LEU A 307 31.94 37.42 1.18
N GLU A 308 31.61 38.17 2.23
CA GLU A 308 32.56 38.98 3.00
C GLU A 308 33.49 38.09 3.86
N ARG A 309 32.93 37.10 4.56
CA ARG A 309 33.67 36.27 5.52
C ARG A 309 34.37 35.07 4.90
N VAL A 310 33.77 34.48 3.88
CA VAL A 310 34.40 33.42 3.09
C VAL A 310 35.16 34.09 1.96
N VAL A 311 36.49 34.07 1.98
CA VAL A 311 37.34 34.69 0.95
C VAL A 311 37.64 33.69 -0.18
N ARG A 312 37.68 32.39 0.13
CA ARG A 312 37.91 31.33 -0.87
C ARG A 312 36.70 31.17 -1.80
N ARG A 313 36.94 30.98 -3.09
CA ARG A 313 35.90 30.64 -4.08
C ARG A 313 36.18 29.29 -4.73
N ALA A 314 35.14 28.50 -4.93
CA ALA A 314 35.17 27.30 -5.75
C ALA A 314 34.69 27.64 -7.17
N ASP A 315 35.39 27.12 -8.19
CA ASP A 315 34.88 27.13 -9.56
C ASP A 315 33.77 26.07 -9.69
N THR A 316 32.57 26.54 -10.02
CA THR A 316 31.40 25.70 -10.31
C THR A 316 31.67 24.64 -11.38
N THR A 317 32.46 24.97 -12.41
CA THR A 317 32.79 24.04 -13.49
C THR A 317 33.72 22.93 -13.00
N GLU A 318 34.73 23.28 -12.21
CA GLU A 318 35.65 22.31 -11.60
C GLU A 318 34.91 21.40 -10.61
N LEU A 319 33.99 21.97 -9.81
CA LEU A 319 33.16 21.23 -8.89
C LEU A 319 32.31 20.17 -9.60
N ASP A 320 31.67 20.54 -10.71
CA ASP A 320 30.85 19.62 -11.50
C ASP A 320 31.69 18.53 -12.19
N LEU A 321 32.89 18.86 -12.67
CA LEU A 321 33.81 17.87 -13.22
C LEU A 321 34.28 16.88 -12.15
N ARG A 322 34.67 17.35 -10.97
CA ARG A 322 35.04 16.51 -9.81
C ARG A 322 33.88 15.62 -9.39
N ARG A 323 32.67 16.18 -9.33
CA ARG A 323 31.43 15.45 -8.99
C ARG A 323 31.13 14.36 -10.01
N ALA A 324 31.21 14.65 -11.30
CA ALA A 324 31.01 13.69 -12.37
C ALA A 324 32.04 12.55 -12.29
N ALA A 325 33.32 12.87 -12.07
CA ALA A 325 34.39 11.89 -11.88
C ALA A 325 34.14 11.00 -10.66
N TYR A 326 33.74 11.59 -9.52
CA TYR A 326 33.38 10.84 -8.31
C TYR A 326 32.22 9.88 -8.58
N ARG A 327 31.11 10.37 -9.17
CA ARG A 327 29.93 9.55 -9.44
C ARG A 327 30.19 8.42 -10.44
N MET A 328 31.06 8.64 -11.43
CA MET A 328 31.50 7.60 -12.36
C MET A 328 32.37 6.53 -11.70
N SER A 329 33.05 6.86 -10.59
CA SER A 329 33.88 5.91 -9.85
C SER A 329 33.07 4.96 -8.95
N LEU A 330 31.80 5.27 -8.69
CA LEU A 330 30.95 4.48 -7.79
C LEU A 330 30.65 3.09 -8.38
N PRO A 331 30.83 2.01 -7.62
CA PRO A 331 30.48 0.68 -8.07
C PRO A 331 28.98 0.56 -8.29
N LYS A 332 28.58 -0.05 -9.41
CA LYS A 332 27.17 -0.34 -9.70
C LYS A 332 26.68 -1.44 -8.76
N LEU A 333 25.45 -1.29 -8.27
CA LEU A 333 24.76 -2.27 -7.41
C LEU A 333 24.41 -3.54 -8.17
N VAL A 334 25.38 -4.43 -8.24
CA VAL A 334 25.27 -5.75 -8.86
C VAL A 334 25.65 -6.80 -7.83
N PHE A 335 24.77 -7.77 -7.62
CA PHE A 335 24.87 -8.73 -6.52
C PHE A 335 25.20 -10.13 -7.02
N ASP A 336 26.09 -10.84 -6.33
CA ASP A 336 26.47 -12.21 -6.66
C ASP A 336 25.84 -13.28 -5.75
N LYS A 337 25.43 -12.86 -4.54
CA LYS A 337 24.94 -13.75 -3.50
C LYS A 337 23.96 -13.03 -2.58
N TYR A 338 23.00 -13.79 -2.07
CA TYR A 338 22.18 -13.35 -0.95
C TYR A 338 21.97 -14.43 0.13
N GLU A 339 21.91 -13.99 1.38
CA GLU A 339 21.57 -14.81 2.54
C GLU A 339 20.29 -14.33 3.23
N ILE A 340 19.59 -15.25 3.89
CA ILE A 340 18.38 -14.95 4.64
C ILE A 340 18.54 -15.52 6.04
N SER A 341 18.42 -14.66 7.03
CA SER A 341 18.51 -14.97 8.46
C SER A 341 17.22 -14.58 9.20
N GLY A 342 17.14 -14.86 10.51
CA GLY A 342 15.97 -14.54 11.35
C GLY A 342 14.79 -15.52 11.27
N MET A 343 14.90 -16.57 10.44
CA MET A 343 13.86 -17.60 10.24
C MET A 343 14.42 -19.02 10.36
N GLY A 344 13.54 -19.99 10.61
CA GLY A 344 13.94 -21.41 10.64
C GLY A 344 14.22 -21.96 9.24
N LYS A 345 15.08 -23.00 9.12
CA LYS A 345 15.53 -23.58 7.83
C LYS A 345 14.43 -23.79 6.78
N LYS A 346 13.26 -24.30 7.19
CA LYS A 346 12.12 -24.55 6.27
C LYS A 346 11.55 -23.25 5.69
N GLN A 347 11.44 -22.21 6.51
CA GLN A 347 10.91 -20.90 6.15
C GLN A 347 11.90 -20.16 5.24
N THR A 348 13.19 -20.19 5.60
CA THR A 348 14.28 -19.65 4.78
C THR A 348 14.26 -20.26 3.37
N GLN A 349 14.10 -21.59 3.27
CA GLN A 349 14.02 -22.25 1.97
C GLN A 349 12.79 -21.81 1.17
N TYR A 350 11.63 -21.63 1.82
CA TYR A 350 10.43 -21.11 1.16
C TYR A 350 10.67 -19.67 0.65
N MET A 351 11.30 -18.80 1.44
CA MET A 351 11.67 -17.43 1.03
C MET A 351 12.60 -17.40 -0.19
N LYS A 352 13.66 -18.21 -0.20
CA LYS A 352 14.55 -18.33 -1.37
C LYS A 352 13.80 -18.75 -2.65
N ARG A 353 12.77 -19.60 -2.51
CA ARG A 353 11.91 -20.01 -3.64
C ARG A 353 10.93 -18.93 -4.11
N ILE A 354 10.62 -17.93 -3.28
CA ILE A 354 9.83 -16.76 -3.71
C ILE A 354 10.72 -15.77 -4.45
N LEU A 355 11.86 -15.42 -3.85
CA LEU A 355 12.77 -14.42 -4.40
C LEU A 355 13.38 -14.87 -5.72
N GLN A 356 13.75 -16.15 -5.84
CA GLN A 356 14.25 -16.76 -7.08
C GLN A 356 15.42 -16.00 -7.75
N LEU A 357 16.15 -15.18 -7.01
CA LEU A 357 17.30 -14.41 -7.51
C LEU A 357 18.45 -15.34 -7.98
N ASP A 358 18.44 -16.61 -7.55
CA ASP A 358 19.40 -17.65 -7.96
C ASP A 358 18.93 -18.52 -9.15
N LYS A 359 17.88 -18.12 -9.91
CA LYS A 359 17.28 -19.01 -10.92
C LYS A 359 18.27 -19.40 -12.03
N LYS A 360 18.56 -20.71 -12.09
CA LYS A 360 19.56 -21.43 -12.90
C LYS A 360 19.17 -21.59 -14.38
N LEU A 361 19.24 -20.54 -15.21
CA LEU A 361 19.14 -20.76 -16.65
C LEU A 361 20.41 -20.46 -17.44
N GLU A 362 21.26 -19.50 -17.06
CA GLU A 362 22.52 -19.25 -17.79
C GLU A 362 23.69 -18.88 -16.86
N GLU A 363 24.89 -19.29 -17.25
CA GLU A 363 26.15 -19.13 -16.53
C GLU A 363 26.63 -17.68 -16.53
N GLN A 364 26.24 -16.91 -15.51
CA GLN A 364 27.05 -15.94 -14.74
C GLN A 364 26.10 -15.14 -13.83
N LYS A 365 26.14 -15.43 -12.52
CA LYS A 365 25.11 -15.15 -11.52
C LYS A 365 25.23 -13.75 -10.91
N LEU A 366 24.87 -12.75 -11.68
CA LEU A 366 24.72 -11.40 -11.18
C LEU A 366 23.26 -10.97 -11.33
N PHE A 367 22.69 -10.38 -10.29
CA PHE A 367 21.40 -9.70 -10.37
C PHE A 367 21.58 -8.23 -10.02
N ASP A 368 20.85 -7.36 -10.70
CA ASP A 368 20.88 -5.92 -10.43
C ASP A 368 19.93 -5.55 -9.27
N PHE A 369 20.04 -4.29 -8.81
CA PHE A 369 19.19 -3.76 -7.76
C PHE A 369 17.70 -3.73 -8.14
N ASP A 370 17.36 -3.54 -9.41
CA ASP A 370 15.97 -3.47 -9.87
C ASP A 370 15.26 -4.83 -9.77
N GLN A 371 15.96 -5.89 -10.15
CA GLN A 371 15.54 -7.28 -9.99
C GLN A 371 15.34 -7.61 -8.51
N PHE A 372 16.31 -7.24 -7.66
CA PHE A 372 16.18 -7.41 -6.21
C PHE A 372 14.96 -6.66 -5.65
N ARG A 373 14.84 -5.36 -5.93
CA ARG A 373 13.74 -4.50 -5.49
C ARG A 373 12.37 -5.08 -5.88
N SER A 374 12.24 -5.53 -7.13
CA SER A 374 11.03 -6.17 -7.64
C SER A 374 10.63 -7.41 -6.84
N GLU A 375 11.55 -8.37 -6.66
CA GLU A 375 11.23 -9.64 -6.00
C GLU A 375 11.09 -9.50 -4.49
N TYR A 376 11.84 -8.58 -3.88
CA TYR A 376 11.73 -8.24 -2.46
C TYR A 376 10.37 -7.60 -2.15
N PHE A 377 9.91 -6.61 -2.92
CA PHE A 377 8.59 -6.02 -2.74
C PHE A 377 7.46 -7.00 -3.05
N LYS A 378 7.62 -7.87 -4.04
CA LYS A 378 6.68 -8.97 -4.31
C LYS A 378 6.54 -9.88 -3.09
N MET A 379 7.65 -10.26 -2.45
CA MET A 379 7.64 -11.05 -1.21
C MET A 379 6.95 -10.30 -0.06
N LEU A 380 7.27 -9.02 0.15
CA LEU A 380 6.66 -8.21 1.21
C LEU A 380 5.18 -7.91 0.98
N SER A 381 4.73 -7.87 -0.27
CA SER A 381 3.32 -7.62 -0.62
C SER A 381 2.36 -8.66 -0.05
N GLU A 382 2.85 -9.84 0.34
CA GLU A 382 2.05 -10.84 1.06
C GLU A 382 1.57 -10.36 2.44
N GLY A 383 2.28 -9.39 3.04
CA GLY A 383 1.92 -8.73 4.30
C GLY A 383 2.17 -9.54 5.57
N GLU A 384 2.78 -10.72 5.47
CA GLU A 384 3.08 -11.65 6.58
C GLU A 384 4.52 -11.60 7.07
N ILE A 385 5.38 -10.92 6.33
CA ILE A 385 6.80 -10.89 6.55
C ILE A 385 7.20 -9.45 6.85
N GLU A 386 8.09 -9.33 7.82
CA GLU A 386 8.76 -8.07 8.14
C GLU A 386 10.24 -8.29 7.89
N GLY A 387 10.84 -7.43 7.08
CA GLY A 387 12.29 -7.34 6.95
C GLY A 387 12.82 -6.24 7.86
N ASP A 388 14.00 -6.49 8.44
CA ASP A 388 14.83 -5.40 8.95
C ASP A 388 15.55 -4.71 7.76
N PHE A 389 16.34 -3.66 8.03
CA PHE A 389 17.14 -2.99 7.01
C PHE A 389 18.05 -4.00 6.29
N PRO A 390 18.06 -4.07 4.94
CA PRO A 390 18.94 -4.99 4.20
C PRO A 390 20.41 -4.63 4.37
N ASP A 391 21.23 -5.58 4.81
CA ASP A 391 22.68 -5.37 4.93
C ASP A 391 23.36 -5.68 3.59
N VAL A 392 24.22 -4.78 3.11
CA VAL A 392 24.87 -4.89 1.80
C VAL A 392 26.38 -4.73 1.97
N ALA A 393 27.14 -5.76 1.61
CA ALA A 393 28.59 -5.78 1.72
C ALA A 393 29.24 -5.85 0.34
N TYR A 394 30.25 -5.02 0.08
CA TYR A 394 30.97 -5.03 -1.19
C TYR A 394 32.19 -5.96 -1.13
N ASN A 395 32.41 -6.73 -2.19
CA ASN A 395 33.58 -7.58 -2.34
C ASN A 395 34.51 -7.03 -3.44
N ASP A 396 35.67 -6.54 -3.01
CA ASP A 396 36.67 -5.95 -3.90
C ASP A 396 37.25 -6.92 -4.93
N THR A 397 37.23 -8.23 -4.64
CA THR A 397 37.80 -9.27 -5.51
C THR A 397 36.86 -9.59 -6.66
N THR A 398 35.56 -9.71 -6.38
CA THR A 398 34.54 -10.07 -7.36
C THR A 398 33.89 -8.84 -8.01
N LYS A 399 34.14 -7.63 -7.48
CA LYS A 399 33.52 -6.36 -7.91
C LYS A 399 31.99 -6.43 -7.90
N SER A 400 31.46 -7.10 -6.89
CA SER A 400 30.03 -7.37 -6.68
C SER A 400 29.66 -7.18 -5.22
N PHE A 401 28.35 -7.10 -4.97
CA PHE A 401 27.78 -6.97 -3.64
C PHE A 401 27.18 -8.29 -3.14
N GLN A 402 27.34 -8.57 -1.85
CA GLN A 402 26.58 -9.57 -1.12
C GLN A 402 25.41 -8.91 -0.38
N LEU A 403 24.25 -9.56 -0.38
CA LEU A 403 23.02 -9.09 0.25
C LEU A 403 22.57 -9.99 1.41
N ASP A 404 22.49 -9.46 2.62
CA ASP A 404 22.03 -10.20 3.78
C ASP A 404 20.67 -9.68 4.28
N LEU A 405 19.66 -10.53 4.25
CA LEU A 405 18.28 -10.20 4.59
C LEU A 405 17.86 -10.83 5.92
N HIS A 406 17.74 -10.02 6.97
CA HIS A 406 17.18 -10.48 8.24
C HIS A 406 15.65 -10.35 8.24
N LEU A 407 14.95 -11.48 8.10
CA LEU A 407 13.50 -11.53 7.95
C LEU A 407 12.83 -12.15 9.17
N ARG A 408 11.62 -11.70 9.50
CA ARG A 408 10.79 -12.21 10.60
C ARG A 408 9.35 -12.45 10.13
N THR A 409 8.67 -13.40 10.76
CA THR A 409 7.23 -13.64 10.51
C THR A 409 6.40 -12.86 11.52
N LYS A 410 5.34 -12.20 11.04
CA LYS A 410 4.32 -11.59 11.90
C LYS A 410 3.60 -12.68 12.73
N PRO A 411 2.91 -12.31 13.83
CA PRO A 411 2.09 -13.24 14.59
C PRO A 411 1.06 -13.95 13.70
N SER A 412 0.92 -15.26 13.89
CA SER A 412 0.22 -16.14 12.95
C SER A 412 -1.31 -16.10 13.03
N LEU A 413 -1.88 -15.75 14.19
CA LEU A 413 -3.33 -15.67 14.38
C LEU A 413 -3.82 -14.22 14.25
N LYS A 414 -4.85 -14.02 13.45
CA LYS A 414 -5.60 -12.78 13.30
C LYS A 414 -7.04 -12.97 13.74
N LEU A 415 -7.51 -12.07 14.57
CA LEU A 415 -8.92 -11.87 14.85
C LEU A 415 -9.36 -10.60 14.13
N MET A 416 -10.41 -10.70 13.33
CA MET A 416 -10.90 -9.63 12.47
C MET A 416 -12.33 -9.31 12.83
N PHE A 417 -12.63 -8.03 12.97
CA PHE A 417 -13.97 -7.53 13.32
C PHE A 417 -14.35 -6.41 12.37
N GLY A 418 -15.60 -6.35 11.96
CA GLY A 418 -16.09 -5.27 11.11
C GLY A 418 -17.49 -5.55 10.58
N GLY A 419 -17.74 -5.18 9.34
CA GLY A 419 -19.04 -5.28 8.68
C GLY A 419 -19.48 -3.93 8.13
N ASN A 420 -20.79 -3.70 8.11
CA ASN A 420 -21.42 -2.49 7.62
C ASN A 420 -22.50 -2.01 8.60
N ILE A 421 -22.41 -0.76 9.04
CA ILE A 421 -23.46 -0.07 9.79
C ILE A 421 -24.25 0.76 8.79
N SER A 422 -25.57 0.54 8.72
CA SER A 422 -26.47 1.18 7.77
C SER A 422 -27.64 1.86 8.46
N SER A 423 -28.16 2.92 7.84
CA SER A 423 -29.46 3.52 8.22
C SER A 423 -30.68 2.68 7.82
N THR A 424 -30.46 1.49 7.25
CA THR A 424 -31.51 0.60 6.72
C THR A 424 -31.33 -0.83 7.26
N SER A 425 -32.15 -1.77 6.79
CA SER A 425 -32.01 -3.21 7.10
C SER A 425 -30.67 -3.85 6.65
N MET A 426 -29.81 -3.11 5.96
CA MET A 426 -28.51 -3.58 5.42
C MET A 426 -27.36 -3.58 6.45
N ASN A 427 -27.67 -3.55 7.74
CA ASN A 427 -26.69 -3.74 8.80
C ASN A 427 -26.08 -5.15 8.73
N GLN A 428 -24.76 -5.25 8.74
CA GLN A 428 -24.02 -6.51 8.64
C GLN A 428 -22.88 -6.52 9.68
N ALA A 429 -22.83 -7.51 10.55
CA ALA A 429 -21.67 -7.76 11.40
C ALA A 429 -20.75 -8.79 10.75
N TYR A 430 -19.44 -8.62 10.93
CA TYR A 430 -18.42 -9.53 10.43
C TYR A 430 -17.44 -9.92 11.55
N VAL A 431 -17.20 -11.23 11.66
CA VAL A 431 -16.17 -11.82 12.51
C VAL A 431 -15.33 -12.77 11.67
N GLY A 432 -14.02 -12.58 11.68
CA GLY A 432 -13.08 -13.42 10.97
C GLY A 432 -11.97 -13.92 11.86
N VAL A 433 -11.53 -15.15 11.62
CA VAL A 433 -10.34 -15.75 12.23
C VAL A 433 -9.45 -16.27 11.11
N GLU A 434 -8.21 -15.82 11.08
CA GLU A 434 -7.22 -16.30 10.11
C GLU A 434 -5.99 -16.80 10.86
N TYR A 435 -5.60 -18.05 10.61
CA TYR A 435 -4.37 -18.64 11.12
C TYR A 435 -3.43 -18.99 9.97
N ARG A 436 -2.19 -18.48 10.02
CA ARG A 436 -1.17 -18.74 9.00
C ARG A 436 0.04 -19.45 9.57
N ARG A 437 0.50 -20.45 8.85
CA ARG A 437 1.70 -21.19 9.19
C ARG A 437 2.66 -21.19 8.02
N LEU A 438 3.77 -20.47 8.19
CA LEU A 438 4.89 -20.50 7.28
C LEU A 438 5.82 -21.68 7.60
N GLY A 439 5.88 -22.65 6.68
CA GLY A 439 6.76 -23.82 6.75
C GLY A 439 7.57 -23.97 5.46
N ARG A 440 7.58 -25.18 4.88
CA ARG A 440 8.10 -25.41 3.50
C ARG A 440 7.19 -24.80 2.43
N ASN A 441 5.92 -24.62 2.77
CA ASN A 441 4.85 -23.99 2.01
C ASN A 441 4.11 -23.03 2.96
N MET A 442 3.32 -22.11 2.40
CA MET A 442 2.45 -21.25 3.21
C MET A 442 1.08 -21.92 3.33
N HIS A 443 0.65 -22.15 4.56
CA HIS A 443 -0.68 -22.67 4.87
C HIS A 443 -1.50 -21.57 5.54
N THR A 444 -2.69 -21.30 5.02
CA THR A 444 -3.64 -20.32 5.57
C THR A 444 -4.93 -21.03 5.87
N TYR A 445 -5.49 -20.81 7.05
CA TYR A 445 -6.78 -21.34 7.49
C TYR A 445 -7.66 -20.17 7.89
N ASN A 446 -8.87 -20.14 7.36
CA ASN A 446 -9.77 -19.00 7.48
C ASN A 446 -11.15 -19.45 7.96
N PHE A 447 -11.71 -18.65 8.85
CA PHE A 447 -13.11 -18.63 9.22
C PHE A 447 -13.64 -17.22 8.97
N ASP A 448 -14.73 -17.08 8.24
CA ASP A 448 -15.42 -15.82 8.01
C ASP A 448 -16.91 -15.99 8.32
N GLY A 449 -17.43 -15.21 9.27
CA GLY A 449 -18.84 -15.17 9.64
C GLY A 449 -19.43 -13.79 9.33
N TYR A 450 -20.50 -13.75 8.55
CA TYR A 450 -21.31 -12.57 8.27
C TYR A 450 -22.70 -12.77 8.87
N PHE A 451 -23.18 -11.77 9.60
CA PHE A 451 -24.47 -11.83 10.30
C PHE A 451 -25.27 -10.57 9.99
N SER A 452 -26.43 -10.73 9.35
CA SER A 452 -27.37 -9.65 9.02
C SER A 452 -28.80 -10.18 9.04
N ALA A 453 -29.78 -9.28 9.11
CA ALA A 453 -31.18 -9.62 8.93
C ALA A 453 -31.53 -10.11 7.50
N LEU A 454 -30.75 -9.66 6.51
CA LEU A 454 -30.96 -9.95 5.08
C LEU A 454 -29.99 -11.00 4.53
N TYR A 455 -28.81 -11.14 5.14
CA TYR A 455 -27.75 -12.03 4.68
C TYR A 455 -26.96 -12.62 5.83
N SER A 456 -26.93 -13.95 5.90
CA SER A 456 -26.08 -14.68 6.85
C SER A 456 -25.16 -15.61 6.09
N SER A 457 -23.89 -15.63 6.44
CA SER A 457 -22.93 -16.51 5.77
C SER A 457 -21.83 -16.97 6.70
N VAL A 458 -21.44 -18.23 6.52
CA VAL A 458 -20.29 -18.84 7.19
C VAL A 458 -19.40 -19.45 6.12
N PHE A 459 -18.12 -19.11 6.16
CA PHE A 459 -17.08 -19.76 5.38
C PHE A 459 -16.02 -20.33 6.32
N VAL A 460 -15.65 -21.59 6.10
CA VAL A 460 -14.54 -22.24 6.77
C VAL A 460 -13.68 -22.93 5.72
N GLY A 461 -12.41 -22.62 5.66
CA GLY A 461 -11.56 -23.18 4.61
C GLY A 461 -10.08 -22.94 4.82
N GLY A 462 -9.31 -23.30 3.81
CA GLY A 462 -7.88 -23.09 3.80
C GLY A 462 -7.32 -22.88 2.40
N ARG A 463 -6.11 -22.37 2.37
CA ARG A 463 -5.32 -22.17 1.16
C ARG A 463 -3.87 -22.54 1.43
N ASN A 464 -3.32 -23.38 0.56
CA ASN A 464 -1.94 -23.82 0.60
C ASN A 464 -1.21 -23.30 -0.65
N ASP A 465 -0.22 -22.43 -0.47
CA ASP A 465 0.61 -21.93 -1.56
C ASP A 465 1.90 -22.75 -1.67
N PHE A 466 2.16 -23.26 -2.87
CA PHE A 466 3.33 -24.05 -3.22
C PHE A 466 4.20 -23.28 -4.21
N PHE A 467 5.51 -23.25 -3.95
CA PHE A 467 6.48 -22.63 -4.85
C PHE A 467 7.38 -23.71 -5.44
N TRP A 468 7.02 -24.13 -6.65
CA TRP A 468 7.89 -24.92 -7.53
C TRP A 468 8.42 -24.03 -8.66
N LYS A 469 8.76 -24.59 -9.84
CA LYS A 469 9.19 -23.76 -11.00
C LYS A 469 8.14 -22.69 -11.36
N ILE A 470 6.87 -23.09 -11.33
CA ILE A 470 5.68 -22.23 -11.45
C ILE A 470 4.94 -22.31 -10.11
N PRO A 471 4.68 -21.17 -9.42
CA PRO A 471 3.91 -21.17 -8.19
C PRO A 471 2.47 -21.64 -8.44
N PHE A 472 1.87 -22.35 -7.50
CA PHE A 472 0.45 -22.71 -7.55
C PHE A 472 -0.15 -22.75 -6.15
N ALA A 473 -1.46 -22.60 -6.06
CA ALA A 473 -2.19 -22.64 -4.80
C ALA A 473 -3.33 -23.64 -4.88
N VAL A 474 -3.53 -24.37 -3.80
CA VAL A 474 -4.71 -25.22 -3.60
C VAL A 474 -5.56 -24.59 -2.51
N ASP A 475 -6.78 -24.20 -2.84
CA ASP A 475 -7.75 -23.66 -1.90
C ASP A 475 -8.94 -24.61 -1.76
N TYR A 476 -9.55 -24.63 -0.58
CA TYR A 476 -10.68 -25.49 -0.27
C TYR A 476 -11.51 -24.86 0.83
N GLY A 477 -12.78 -25.21 0.90
CA GLY A 477 -13.61 -24.74 1.98
C GLY A 477 -15.06 -25.15 1.89
N PHE A 478 -15.78 -24.76 2.92
CA PHE A 478 -17.20 -24.96 3.11
C PHE A 478 -17.87 -23.60 3.21
N TYR A 479 -18.97 -23.45 2.48
CA TYR A 479 -19.80 -22.26 2.45
C TYR A 479 -21.21 -22.59 2.88
N TYR A 480 -21.74 -21.76 3.75
CA TYR A 480 -23.17 -21.61 4.00
C TYR A 480 -23.54 -20.16 3.72
N ASN A 481 -24.48 -19.94 2.80
CA ASN A 481 -25.02 -18.64 2.46
C ASN A 481 -26.54 -18.69 2.64
N TYR A 482 -27.12 -17.65 3.21
CA TYR A 482 -28.55 -17.50 3.35
C TYR A 482 -28.96 -16.06 3.07
N TYR A 483 -29.82 -15.88 2.07
CA TYR A 483 -30.41 -14.60 1.70
C TYR A 483 -31.89 -14.59 2.04
N ASN A 484 -32.33 -13.49 2.63
CA ASN A 484 -33.71 -13.26 3.00
C ASN A 484 -34.20 -11.95 2.38
N PHE A 485 -34.88 -12.05 1.24
CA PHE A 485 -35.40 -10.88 0.51
C PHE A 485 -36.73 -10.34 1.08
N PHE A 486 -37.18 -10.88 2.23
CA PHE A 486 -38.49 -10.58 2.84
C PHE A 486 -38.60 -9.20 3.51
N LYS A 487 -37.49 -8.65 4.03
CA LYS A 487 -37.55 -7.41 4.83
C LYS A 487 -37.45 -6.19 3.93
N SER A 488 -38.59 -5.52 3.72
CA SER A 488 -38.78 -4.43 2.76
C SER A 488 -38.41 -3.03 3.29
N ASP A 489 -37.81 -2.88 4.47
CA ASP A 489 -37.41 -1.56 4.99
C ASP A 489 -35.99 -1.19 4.52
N PHE A 490 -35.92 -0.81 3.23
CA PHE A 490 -34.69 -0.47 2.50
C PHE A 490 -34.49 1.05 2.35
N GLY A 491 -35.39 1.92 2.85
CA GLY A 491 -35.17 3.37 2.79
C GLY A 491 -36.33 4.26 3.27
N MET A 492 -36.00 5.51 3.65
CA MET A 492 -36.97 6.50 4.18
C MET A 492 -37.97 7.05 3.14
N LEU A 493 -37.71 6.88 1.85
CA LEU A 493 -38.46 7.55 0.76
C LEU A 493 -39.55 6.68 0.11
N SER A 494 -39.55 5.37 0.32
CA SER A 494 -40.56 4.47 -0.24
C SER A 494 -41.11 3.52 0.82
N LYS A 495 -42.42 3.60 1.06
CA LYS A 495 -43.15 2.79 2.06
C LYS A 495 -43.96 1.64 1.44
N HIS A 496 -44.02 1.54 0.12
CA HIS A 496 -44.78 0.51 -0.60
C HIS A 496 -43.80 -0.30 -1.46
N ASN A 497 -43.61 -1.57 -1.11
CA ASN A 497 -42.69 -2.46 -1.81
C ASN A 497 -43.48 -3.66 -2.33
N ASP A 498 -43.79 -3.63 -3.64
CA ASP A 498 -44.27 -4.77 -4.42
C ASP A 498 -43.14 -5.80 -4.70
N LEU A 499 -42.25 -6.01 -3.72
CA LEU A 499 -41.10 -6.89 -3.89
C LEU A 499 -41.52 -8.33 -3.56
N SER A 500 -41.28 -9.23 -4.51
CA SER A 500 -41.61 -10.64 -4.39
C SER A 500 -40.85 -11.30 -3.24
N PHE A 501 -41.55 -12.13 -2.48
CA PHE A 501 -40.99 -12.85 -1.34
C PHE A 501 -40.14 -14.03 -1.79
N ALA A 502 -38.84 -13.99 -1.50
CA ALA A 502 -37.94 -15.10 -1.77
C ALA A 502 -36.90 -15.28 -0.66
N LYS A 503 -36.56 -16.53 -0.38
CA LYS A 503 -35.44 -16.95 0.48
C LYS A 503 -34.55 -17.88 -0.34
N GLN A 504 -33.25 -17.65 -0.29
CA GLN A 504 -32.27 -18.49 -0.97
C GLN A 504 -31.24 -18.99 0.04
N GLY A 505 -31.04 -20.30 0.08
CA GLY A 505 -29.98 -20.95 0.85
C GLY A 505 -29.03 -21.68 -0.07
N ASP A 506 -27.74 -21.49 0.11
CA ASP A 506 -26.68 -22.17 -0.63
C ASP A 506 -25.70 -22.81 0.37
N LEU A 507 -25.49 -24.11 0.21
CA LEU A 507 -24.58 -24.91 1.03
C LEU A 507 -23.67 -25.70 0.10
N HIS A 508 -22.36 -25.41 0.10
CA HIS A 508 -21.43 -26.11 -0.79
C HIS A 508 -20.03 -26.28 -0.21
N LEU A 509 -19.37 -27.34 -0.67
CA LEU A 509 -17.93 -27.54 -0.55
C LEU A 509 -17.27 -27.07 -1.85
N THR A 510 -16.10 -26.47 -1.73
CA THR A 510 -15.28 -26.03 -2.85
C THR A 510 -13.87 -26.60 -2.76
N ALA A 511 -13.27 -26.90 -3.91
CA ALA A 511 -11.85 -27.15 -4.07
C ALA A 511 -11.34 -26.42 -5.32
N GLY A 512 -10.23 -25.72 -5.22
CA GLY A 512 -9.67 -24.87 -6.27
C GLY A 512 -8.17 -25.07 -6.45
N LEU A 513 -7.72 -25.00 -7.70
CA LEU A 513 -6.32 -24.91 -8.10
C LEU A 513 -6.11 -23.58 -8.80
N SER A 514 -5.18 -22.76 -8.31
CA SER A 514 -4.87 -21.45 -8.88
C SER A 514 -3.39 -21.35 -9.26
N MET A 515 -3.08 -20.66 -10.36
CA MET A 515 -1.71 -20.40 -10.80
C MET A 515 -1.59 -18.97 -11.38
N PRO A 516 -0.46 -18.29 -11.14
CA PRO A 516 -0.18 -17.00 -11.75
C PRO A 516 0.09 -17.17 -13.26
N THR A 517 -0.52 -16.33 -14.08
CA THR A 517 -0.15 -16.22 -15.51
C THR A 517 0.72 -14.99 -15.76
N ASP A 518 0.54 -13.96 -14.94
CA ASP A 518 1.31 -12.71 -14.93
C ASP A 518 1.31 -12.14 -13.50
N ARG A 519 2.04 -11.05 -13.24
CA ARG A 519 2.06 -10.38 -11.93
C ARG A 519 0.67 -9.95 -11.47
N PHE A 520 -0.18 -9.53 -12.41
CA PHE A 520 -1.53 -9.05 -12.11
C PHE A 520 -2.64 -10.06 -12.43
N GLN A 521 -2.31 -11.25 -12.93
CA GLN A 521 -3.30 -12.19 -13.45
C GLN A 521 -3.12 -13.58 -12.86
N ALA A 522 -4.23 -14.24 -12.56
CA ALA A 522 -4.24 -15.63 -12.13
C ALA A 522 -5.29 -16.41 -12.88
N PHE A 523 -4.90 -17.60 -13.32
CA PHE A 523 -5.81 -18.63 -13.79
C PHE A 523 -6.22 -19.50 -12.60
N SER A 524 -7.49 -19.88 -12.53
CA SER A 524 -8.00 -20.79 -11.52
C SER A 524 -9.02 -21.77 -12.09
N MET A 525 -8.98 -22.98 -11.57
CA MET A 525 -9.95 -24.04 -11.80
C MET A 525 -10.58 -24.39 -10.46
N ARG A 526 -11.91 -24.38 -10.38
CA ARG A 526 -12.68 -24.60 -9.15
C ARG A 526 -13.76 -25.64 -9.36
N PHE A 527 -13.94 -26.50 -8.36
CA PHE A 527 -14.97 -27.52 -8.28
C PHE A 527 -15.84 -27.23 -7.07
N ASN A 528 -17.16 -27.19 -7.28
CA ASN A 528 -18.14 -27.04 -6.22
C ASN A 528 -19.05 -28.27 -6.19
N ILE A 529 -19.36 -28.74 -4.99
CA ILE A 529 -20.41 -29.74 -4.76
C ILE A 529 -21.28 -29.26 -3.61
N GLY A 530 -22.58 -29.23 -3.81
CA GLY A 530 -23.46 -28.61 -2.83
C GLY A 530 -24.93 -28.75 -3.16
N ARG A 531 -25.72 -27.90 -2.52
CA ARG A 531 -27.17 -27.81 -2.72
C ARG A 531 -27.61 -26.37 -2.58
N GLU A 532 -28.33 -25.88 -3.59
CA GLU A 532 -29.13 -24.66 -3.47
C GLU A 532 -30.57 -24.99 -3.09
N ASN A 533 -31.18 -24.12 -2.30
CA ASN A 533 -32.56 -24.21 -1.87
C ASN A 533 -33.22 -22.86 -2.10
N PHE A 534 -34.29 -22.86 -2.88
CA PHE A 534 -35.12 -21.70 -3.15
C PHE A 534 -36.46 -21.89 -2.45
N ARG A 535 -36.92 -20.86 -1.73
CA ARG A 535 -38.29 -20.79 -1.21
C ARG A 535 -38.91 -19.48 -1.63
N TYR A 536 -40.10 -19.53 -2.19
CA TYR A 536 -40.74 -18.35 -2.78
C TYR A 536 -42.26 -18.53 -2.79
N PHE A 537 -42.96 -17.43 -3.05
CA PHE A 537 -44.38 -17.45 -3.38
C PHE A 537 -44.58 -17.04 -4.84
N GLN A 538 -45.56 -17.66 -5.51
CA GLN A 538 -45.83 -17.39 -6.93
C GLN A 538 -46.84 -16.25 -7.17
N SER A 539 -47.66 -15.90 -6.17
CA SER A 539 -48.67 -14.85 -6.26
C SER A 539 -48.51 -13.80 -5.14
N THR A 540 -49.48 -12.90 -4.99
CA THR A 540 -49.53 -11.87 -3.93
C THR A 540 -50.75 -12.11 -3.05
N GLY A 541 -50.69 -11.76 -1.76
CA GLY A 541 -51.83 -11.90 -0.82
C GLY A 541 -51.69 -13.04 0.20
N HIS A 542 -50.48 -13.47 0.51
CA HIS A 542 -50.18 -14.53 1.48
C HIS A 542 -50.23 -14.01 2.93
N SER A 543 -50.61 -14.89 3.85
CA SER A 543 -50.47 -14.79 5.30
C SER A 543 -49.09 -15.30 5.74
N ASP A 544 -48.66 -14.93 6.96
CA ASP A 544 -47.43 -15.44 7.57
C ASP A 544 -47.49 -16.97 7.84
N ASP A 545 -48.71 -17.54 7.91
CA ASP A 545 -48.95 -18.99 8.13
C ASP A 545 -48.86 -19.83 6.84
N ASP A 546 -48.73 -19.21 5.67
CA ASP A 546 -48.75 -19.92 4.39
C ASP A 546 -47.43 -20.60 4.04
N VAL A 547 -47.52 -21.78 3.42
CA VAL A 547 -46.34 -22.59 3.05
C VAL A 547 -45.83 -22.15 1.67
N MET A 548 -44.57 -21.72 1.62
CA MET A 548 -43.86 -21.37 0.38
C MET A 548 -43.58 -22.59 -0.50
N ASP A 549 -43.58 -22.38 -1.81
CA ASP A 549 -43.01 -23.30 -2.78
C ASP A 549 -41.53 -23.55 -2.49
N GLN A 550 -41.05 -24.77 -2.71
CA GLN A 550 -39.66 -25.13 -2.45
C GLN A 550 -39.03 -25.86 -3.64
N SER A 551 -37.95 -25.28 -4.20
CA SER A 551 -37.08 -25.95 -5.17
C SER A 551 -35.72 -26.23 -4.53
N ARG A 552 -35.28 -27.49 -4.53
CA ARG A 552 -33.96 -27.92 -4.05
C ARG A 552 -33.14 -28.41 -5.24
N PHE A 553 -31.88 -27.98 -5.31
CA PHE A 553 -31.00 -28.31 -6.41
C PHE A 553 -29.63 -28.74 -5.88
N PRO A 554 -29.44 -30.02 -5.48
CA PRO A 554 -28.11 -30.61 -5.34
C PRO A 554 -27.36 -30.55 -6.68
N PHE A 555 -26.12 -30.07 -6.64
CA PHE A 555 -25.35 -29.80 -7.84
C PHE A 555 -23.87 -30.18 -7.69
N LEU A 556 -23.25 -30.43 -8.84
CA LEU A 556 -21.82 -30.41 -9.07
C LEU A 556 -21.53 -29.32 -10.09
N GLY A 557 -20.55 -28.48 -9.81
CA GLY A 557 -20.14 -27.39 -10.66
C GLY A 557 -18.63 -27.37 -10.89
N VAL A 558 -18.22 -26.97 -12.09
CA VAL A 558 -16.84 -26.66 -12.46
C VAL A 558 -16.77 -25.24 -12.99
N LYS A 559 -15.77 -24.46 -12.56
CA LYS A 559 -15.46 -23.12 -13.06
C LYS A 559 -14.01 -23.04 -13.49
N LEU A 560 -13.77 -22.52 -14.69
CA LEU A 560 -12.48 -22.02 -15.15
C LEU A 560 -12.54 -20.50 -15.14
N GLU A 561 -11.52 -19.83 -14.60
CA GLU A 561 -11.49 -18.38 -14.47
C GLU A 561 -10.09 -17.81 -14.69
N LEU A 562 -10.00 -16.79 -15.54
CA LEU A 562 -8.85 -15.92 -15.67
C LEU A 562 -9.22 -14.55 -15.10
N ALA A 563 -8.57 -14.16 -13.99
CA ALA A 563 -8.91 -12.94 -13.28
C ALA A 563 -7.70 -12.02 -13.07
N ARG A 564 -7.98 -10.71 -13.06
CA ARG A 564 -7.04 -9.61 -12.77
C ARG A 564 -7.70 -8.60 -11.86
N ASN A 565 -6.97 -8.09 -10.87
CA ASN A 565 -7.42 -6.97 -10.05
C ASN A 565 -6.26 -6.09 -9.57
N ASN A 566 -6.39 -4.78 -9.81
CA ASN A 566 -5.55 -3.74 -9.22
C ASN A 566 -6.36 -2.49 -8.85
N LEU A 567 -7.65 -2.66 -8.50
CA LEU A 567 -8.47 -1.57 -8.00
C LEU A 567 -7.91 -1.00 -6.69
N ASN A 568 -7.96 0.32 -6.53
CA ASN A 568 -7.41 1.01 -5.36
C ASN A 568 -8.23 0.85 -4.08
N TYR A 569 -9.54 0.56 -4.20
CA TYR A 569 -10.44 0.32 -3.07
C TYR A 569 -11.31 -0.92 -3.29
N LEU A 570 -11.63 -1.64 -2.21
CA LEU A 570 -12.54 -2.79 -2.22
C LEU A 570 -13.97 -2.39 -2.61
N MET A 571 -14.42 -1.23 -2.11
CA MET A 571 -15.70 -0.62 -2.42
C MET A 571 -15.48 0.82 -2.84
N TYR A 572 -16.31 1.30 -3.77
CA TYR A 572 -16.19 2.63 -4.38
C TYR A 572 -14.80 2.91 -4.99
N PRO A 573 -14.24 2.02 -5.83
CA PRO A 573 -12.97 2.28 -6.50
C PRO A 573 -13.03 3.56 -7.36
N THR A 574 -11.90 4.23 -7.46
CA THR A 574 -11.72 5.43 -8.31
C THR A 574 -10.61 5.26 -9.34
N ARG A 575 -9.77 4.23 -9.20
CA ARG A 575 -8.63 3.93 -10.08
C ARG A 575 -8.41 2.42 -10.18
N GLY A 576 -7.82 1.99 -11.29
CA GLY A 576 -7.43 0.60 -11.53
C GLY A 576 -8.43 -0.17 -12.40
N LEU A 577 -8.25 -1.48 -12.44
CA LEU A 577 -8.95 -2.43 -13.29
C LEU A 577 -9.27 -3.70 -12.49
N ARG A 578 -10.50 -4.17 -12.62
CA ARG A 578 -10.91 -5.53 -12.26
C ARG A 578 -11.49 -6.18 -13.50
N GLN A 579 -10.97 -7.35 -13.85
CA GLN A 579 -11.46 -8.12 -14.98
C GLN A 579 -11.53 -9.59 -14.60
N SER A 580 -12.60 -10.26 -15.01
CA SER A 580 -12.74 -11.71 -14.93
C SER A 580 -13.36 -12.25 -16.21
N ILE A 581 -12.79 -13.34 -16.71
CA ILE A 581 -13.34 -14.16 -17.77
C ILE A 581 -13.52 -15.54 -17.19
N SER A 582 -14.74 -16.06 -17.19
CA SER A 582 -15.01 -17.39 -16.64
C SER A 582 -15.90 -18.22 -17.54
N ALA A 583 -15.66 -19.52 -17.54
CA ALA A 583 -16.52 -20.54 -18.13
C ALA A 583 -16.92 -21.52 -17.02
N ILE A 584 -18.19 -21.93 -17.03
CA ILE A 584 -18.76 -22.83 -16.03
C ILE A 584 -19.50 -23.98 -16.68
N TYR A 585 -19.54 -25.09 -15.95
CA TYR A 585 -20.43 -26.22 -16.19
C TYR A 585 -21.09 -26.58 -14.87
N VAL A 586 -22.41 -26.73 -14.86
CA VAL A 586 -23.16 -27.16 -13.69
C VAL A 586 -24.08 -28.30 -14.09
N SER A 587 -24.18 -29.30 -13.23
CA SER A 587 -25.08 -30.45 -13.39
C SER A 587 -25.68 -30.79 -12.03
N GLY A 588 -26.95 -31.17 -12.01
CA GLY A 588 -27.66 -31.51 -10.79
C GLY A 588 -29.06 -32.03 -11.04
N LEU A 589 -29.79 -32.25 -9.95
CA LEU A 589 -31.15 -32.78 -9.98
C LEU A 589 -32.06 -31.79 -9.26
N GLU A 590 -33.05 -31.25 -9.96
CA GLU A 590 -34.04 -30.35 -9.38
C GLU A 590 -35.12 -31.17 -8.68
N TYR A 591 -35.41 -30.84 -7.43
CA TYR A 591 -36.53 -31.34 -6.65
C TYR A 591 -37.48 -30.21 -6.31
N TYR A 592 -38.69 -30.22 -6.85
CA TYR A 592 -39.71 -29.22 -6.57
C TYR A 592 -40.83 -29.80 -5.70
N THR A 593 -41.17 -29.07 -4.64
CA THR A 593 -42.32 -29.31 -3.78
C THR A 593 -43.22 -28.08 -3.79
N PRO A 594 -44.49 -28.21 -4.20
CA PRO A 594 -45.43 -27.08 -4.26
C PRO A 594 -45.83 -26.58 -2.87
N GLY A 595 -46.08 -25.27 -2.77
CA GLY A 595 -46.61 -24.60 -1.58
C GLY A 595 -48.14 -24.47 -1.57
N THR A 596 -48.70 -23.74 -0.60
CA THR A 596 -50.16 -23.53 -0.44
C THR A 596 -50.80 -22.82 -1.64
N PHE A 597 -50.05 -21.93 -2.31
CA PHE A 597 -50.50 -21.14 -3.47
C PHE A 597 -49.95 -21.65 -4.80
N ALA A 598 -49.41 -22.87 -4.85
CA ALA A 598 -48.89 -23.44 -6.08
C ALA A 598 -50.04 -23.68 -7.09
N PRO A 599 -49.87 -23.34 -8.37
CA PRO A 599 -50.88 -23.62 -9.41
C PRO A 599 -51.14 -25.13 -9.60
N THR A 600 -50.16 -25.97 -9.27
CA THR A 600 -50.19 -27.42 -9.41
C THR A 600 -49.63 -28.11 -8.17
N ALA A 601 -50.19 -29.27 -7.82
CA ALA A 601 -49.76 -30.08 -6.68
C ALA A 601 -48.65 -31.10 -7.00
N ASP A 602 -48.15 -31.09 -8.24
CA ASP A 602 -47.19 -32.08 -8.72
C ASP A 602 -45.78 -31.80 -8.20
N ARG A 603 -45.13 -32.86 -7.73
CA ARG A 603 -43.70 -32.84 -7.43
C ARG A 603 -42.91 -33.11 -8.70
N VAL A 604 -41.88 -32.31 -8.96
CA VAL A 604 -41.03 -32.45 -10.15
C VAL A 604 -39.64 -32.89 -9.71
N GLU A 605 -39.11 -33.91 -10.40
CA GLU A 605 -37.75 -34.38 -10.28
C GLU A 605 -37.11 -34.45 -11.67
N GLU A 606 -36.23 -33.49 -12.00
CA GLU A 606 -35.64 -33.39 -13.34
C GLU A 606 -34.14 -33.09 -13.31
N ASN A 607 -33.39 -33.82 -14.15
CA ASN A 607 -31.97 -33.56 -14.35
C ASN A 607 -31.77 -32.21 -15.06
N ARG A 608 -30.96 -31.34 -14.48
CA ARG A 608 -30.59 -30.05 -15.05
C ARG A 608 -29.08 -29.99 -15.25
N TYR A 609 -28.66 -29.50 -16.40
CA TYR A 609 -27.26 -29.16 -16.65
C TYR A 609 -27.18 -27.96 -17.57
N TRP A 610 -26.10 -27.18 -17.45
CA TRP A 610 -25.84 -26.06 -18.35
C TRP A 610 -24.37 -25.70 -18.42
N PHE A 611 -24.04 -25.03 -19.51
CA PHE A 611 -22.78 -24.33 -19.70
C PHE A 611 -23.03 -22.82 -19.60
N GLY A 612 -22.06 -22.10 -19.06
CA GLY A 612 -22.12 -20.65 -18.97
C GLY A 612 -20.76 -20.02 -19.22
N ALA A 613 -20.75 -18.82 -19.78
CA ALA A 613 -19.59 -17.96 -19.86
C ALA A 613 -19.97 -16.58 -19.32
N ARG A 614 -19.10 -16.00 -18.49
CA ARG A 614 -19.26 -14.64 -17.98
C ARG A 614 -17.99 -13.84 -18.22
N PHE A 615 -18.19 -12.62 -18.71
CA PHE A 615 -17.15 -11.61 -18.84
C PHE A 615 -17.55 -10.41 -17.99
N THR A 616 -16.69 -10.03 -17.05
CA THR A 616 -16.88 -8.82 -16.26
C THR A 616 -15.62 -7.96 -16.34
N ARG A 617 -15.79 -6.68 -16.64
CA ARG A 617 -14.70 -5.70 -16.68
C ARG A 617 -15.14 -4.37 -16.07
N GLU A 618 -14.40 -3.91 -15.08
CA GLU A 618 -14.59 -2.64 -14.42
C GLU A 618 -13.27 -1.88 -14.42
N GLN A 619 -13.23 -0.68 -15.00
CA GLN A 619 -12.00 0.09 -15.14
C GLN A 619 -12.25 1.56 -14.85
N TYR A 620 -11.25 2.21 -14.25
CA TYR A 620 -11.29 3.62 -13.90
C TYR A 620 -10.04 4.35 -14.37
N PHE A 621 -10.26 5.50 -15.01
CA PHE A 621 -9.20 6.37 -15.50
C PHE A 621 -9.27 7.73 -14.81
N ARG A 622 -8.12 8.19 -14.32
CA ARG A 622 -8.01 9.56 -13.81
C ARG A 622 -7.78 10.50 -15.00
N ILE A 623 -8.78 11.31 -15.32
CA ILE A 623 -8.73 12.26 -16.44
C ILE A 623 -8.18 13.61 -15.98
N ALA A 624 -8.58 14.06 -14.78
CA ALA A 624 -8.09 15.28 -14.16
C ALA A 624 -7.84 15.09 -12.66
N LYS A 625 -7.23 16.07 -11.99
CA LYS A 625 -7.04 16.03 -10.54
C LYS A 625 -8.36 15.86 -9.77
N TRP A 626 -9.43 16.46 -10.29
CA TRP A 626 -10.79 16.51 -9.73
C TRP A 626 -11.78 15.54 -10.39
N PHE A 627 -11.37 14.75 -11.40
CA PHE A 627 -12.29 13.91 -12.17
C PHE A 627 -11.69 12.59 -12.61
N SER A 628 -12.44 11.52 -12.38
CA SER A 628 -12.16 10.17 -12.85
C SER A 628 -13.38 9.60 -13.56
N LEU A 629 -13.16 8.89 -14.67
CA LEU A 629 -14.22 8.23 -15.42
C LEU A 629 -14.04 6.71 -15.31
N GLY A 630 -15.08 6.03 -14.83
CA GLY A 630 -15.14 4.59 -14.83
C GLY A 630 -16.16 4.03 -15.82
N TYR A 631 -15.99 2.77 -16.18
CA TYR A 631 -17.03 1.98 -16.85
C TYR A 631 -17.09 0.56 -16.29
N LEU A 632 -18.26 -0.06 -16.44
CA LEU A 632 -18.52 -1.47 -16.15
C LEU A 632 -19.09 -2.13 -17.39
N VAL A 633 -18.64 -3.35 -17.69
CA VAL A 633 -19.26 -4.28 -18.63
C VAL A 633 -19.43 -5.60 -17.91
N ASP A 634 -20.62 -6.20 -17.99
CA ASP A 634 -20.93 -7.51 -17.45
C ASP A 634 -21.82 -8.28 -18.43
N GLY A 635 -21.27 -9.30 -19.06
CA GLY A 635 -21.96 -10.12 -20.05
C GLY A 635 -22.00 -11.57 -19.62
N VAL A 636 -23.17 -12.19 -19.74
CA VAL A 636 -23.40 -13.61 -19.44
C VAL A 636 -24.06 -14.27 -20.64
N ILE A 637 -23.49 -15.39 -21.10
CA ILE A 637 -24.09 -16.27 -22.10
C ILE A 637 -24.18 -17.67 -21.49
N THR A 638 -25.36 -18.25 -21.44
CA THR A 638 -25.53 -19.59 -20.85
C THR A 638 -26.70 -20.35 -21.45
N THR A 639 -26.60 -21.68 -21.41
CA THR A 639 -27.67 -22.62 -21.77
C THR A 639 -28.56 -22.96 -20.56
N HIS A 640 -28.64 -22.09 -19.55
CA HIS A 640 -29.39 -22.33 -18.31
C HIS A 640 -30.82 -22.82 -18.60
N PRO A 641 -31.23 -24.01 -18.10
CA PRO A 641 -32.53 -24.58 -18.40
C PRO A 641 -33.65 -23.77 -17.73
N SER A 642 -34.88 -24.02 -18.18
CA SER A 642 -36.04 -23.66 -17.36
C SER A 642 -36.17 -24.68 -16.24
N PHE A 643 -36.41 -24.19 -15.03
CA PHE A 643 -36.74 -25.00 -13.86
C PHE A 643 -38.25 -25.27 -13.84
N SER A 644 -38.71 -26.02 -12.83
CA SER A 644 -40.12 -26.40 -12.62
C SER A 644 -41.14 -25.27 -12.81
N ASN A 645 -40.78 -24.02 -12.48
CA ASN A 645 -41.59 -22.83 -12.77
C ASN A 645 -40.73 -21.59 -13.08
N GLU A 646 -41.40 -20.51 -13.50
CA GLU A 646 -40.75 -19.25 -13.89
C GLU A 646 -40.01 -18.58 -12.72
N TYR A 647 -40.54 -18.66 -11.49
CA TYR A 647 -39.90 -18.08 -10.31
C TYR A 647 -38.62 -18.82 -9.94
N ALA A 648 -38.65 -20.16 -9.90
CA ALA A 648 -37.47 -20.99 -9.71
C ALA A 648 -36.41 -20.70 -10.79
N THR A 649 -36.85 -20.55 -12.04
CA THR A 649 -35.98 -20.21 -13.17
C THR A 649 -35.35 -18.82 -12.98
N ASN A 650 -36.12 -17.81 -12.58
CA ASN A 650 -35.62 -16.44 -12.41
C ASN A 650 -34.64 -16.32 -11.23
N ILE A 651 -34.94 -16.93 -10.07
CA ILE A 651 -34.06 -16.88 -8.89
C ILE A 651 -32.72 -17.57 -9.14
N SER A 652 -32.73 -18.71 -9.85
CA SER A 652 -31.51 -19.46 -10.23
C SER A 652 -30.75 -18.83 -11.39
N SER A 653 -31.40 -17.98 -12.19
CA SER A 653 -30.76 -17.31 -13.33
C SER A 653 -29.72 -16.27 -12.92
N PRO A 654 -28.70 -16.03 -13.77
CA PRO A 654 -27.74 -14.95 -13.60
C PRO A 654 -28.40 -13.58 -13.36
N ALA A 655 -27.80 -12.80 -12.45
CA ALA A 655 -28.31 -11.48 -12.05
C ALA A 655 -27.30 -10.36 -12.35
N PHE A 656 -27.77 -9.24 -12.90
CA PHE A 656 -26.97 -8.03 -13.04
C PHE A 656 -27.09 -7.17 -11.77
N GLN A 657 -26.09 -7.28 -10.89
CA GLN A 657 -26.08 -6.62 -9.57
C GLN A 657 -24.80 -5.79 -9.37
N PRO A 658 -24.69 -4.63 -10.05
CA PRO A 658 -23.47 -3.81 -10.05
C PRO A 658 -23.21 -3.08 -8.73
N THR A 659 -24.20 -3.03 -7.83
CA THR A 659 -24.10 -2.33 -6.54
C THR A 659 -24.32 -3.28 -5.35
N PRO A 660 -23.74 -3.00 -4.16
CA PRO A 660 -24.03 -3.78 -2.96
C PRO A 660 -25.53 -3.82 -2.62
N HIS A 661 -26.22 -2.68 -2.80
CA HIS A 661 -27.67 -2.59 -2.58
C HIS A 661 -28.46 -3.54 -3.49
N SER A 662 -28.12 -3.60 -4.78
CA SER A 662 -28.78 -4.52 -5.73
C SER A 662 -28.59 -6.02 -5.45
N ARG A 663 -27.66 -6.39 -4.57
CA ARG A 663 -27.47 -7.79 -4.13
C ARG A 663 -28.38 -8.21 -3.00
N LEU A 664 -28.84 -7.25 -2.19
CA LEU A 664 -29.73 -7.48 -1.04
C LEU A 664 -31.21 -7.31 -1.38
N VAL A 665 -31.51 -6.72 -2.53
CA VAL A 665 -32.88 -6.55 -3.04
C VAL A 665 -33.13 -7.56 -4.15
N TYR A 666 -34.28 -8.25 -4.10
CA TYR A 666 -34.69 -9.14 -5.18
C TYR A 666 -35.22 -8.34 -6.36
N LEU A 667 -34.37 -8.15 -7.37
CA LEU A 667 -34.69 -7.44 -8.60
C LEU A 667 -35.03 -8.44 -9.72
N LYS A 668 -36.31 -8.85 -9.81
CA LYS A 668 -36.80 -9.84 -10.81
C LYS A 668 -36.43 -9.45 -12.25
N ASP A 669 -36.55 -8.17 -12.59
CA ASP A 669 -36.34 -7.64 -13.95
C ASP A 669 -34.86 -7.52 -14.35
N PHE A 670 -33.93 -7.69 -13.41
CA PHE A 670 -32.48 -7.63 -13.63
C PHE A 670 -31.84 -9.03 -13.65
N ARG A 671 -32.65 -10.06 -13.89
CA ARG A 671 -32.28 -11.47 -13.98
C ARG A 671 -32.73 -12.03 -15.31
N SER A 672 -31.86 -12.79 -15.97
CA SER A 672 -32.13 -13.40 -17.27
C SER A 672 -31.17 -14.56 -17.48
N LYS A 673 -31.55 -15.53 -18.34
CA LYS A 673 -30.68 -16.64 -18.74
C LYS A 673 -29.36 -16.09 -19.29
N SER A 674 -29.39 -15.39 -20.42
CA SER A 674 -28.26 -14.59 -20.89
C SER A 674 -28.57 -13.10 -20.79
N PHE A 675 -27.54 -12.25 -20.67
CA PHE A 675 -27.71 -10.79 -20.69
C PHE A 675 -26.42 -10.06 -21.04
N ILE A 676 -26.56 -8.79 -21.42
CA ILE A 676 -25.47 -7.82 -21.42
C ILE A 676 -25.85 -6.61 -20.58
N GLY A 677 -24.99 -6.29 -19.61
CA GLY A 677 -25.08 -5.13 -18.75
C GLY A 677 -23.86 -4.24 -18.94
N GLY A 678 -24.07 -2.93 -18.85
CA GLY A 678 -22.98 -1.96 -18.95
C GLY A 678 -23.30 -0.70 -18.17
N GLY A 679 -22.28 0.08 -17.82
CA GLY A 679 -22.52 1.37 -17.18
C GLY A 679 -21.33 2.31 -17.23
N ILE A 680 -21.62 3.59 -17.05
CA ILE A 680 -20.66 4.68 -17.00
C ILE A 680 -20.69 5.26 -15.58
N ILE A 681 -19.50 5.55 -15.05
CA ILE A 681 -19.29 5.87 -13.64
C ILE A 681 -18.46 7.16 -13.52
N PRO A 682 -19.01 8.35 -13.83
CA PRO A 682 -18.32 9.61 -13.59
C PRO A 682 -18.14 9.88 -12.09
N THR A 683 -16.91 10.19 -11.69
CA THR A 683 -16.52 10.42 -10.29
C THR A 683 -15.85 11.77 -10.14
N PHE A 684 -16.42 12.64 -9.30
CA PHE A 684 -15.89 13.97 -8.97
C PHE A 684 -15.11 13.89 -7.65
N GLU A 685 -13.80 14.13 -7.71
CA GLU A 685 -12.87 14.05 -6.57
C GLU A 685 -12.67 15.45 -5.97
N PHE A 686 -13.18 15.68 -4.74
CA PHE A 686 -12.97 16.92 -3.98
C PHE A 686 -11.70 16.86 -3.11
N GLY A 687 -11.11 15.67 -3.00
CA GLY A 687 -9.87 15.40 -2.28
C GLY A 687 -9.43 13.96 -2.50
N PRO A 688 -8.29 13.53 -1.92
CA PRO A 688 -7.74 12.19 -2.14
C PRO A 688 -8.62 11.05 -1.61
N ARG A 689 -9.56 11.35 -0.70
CA ARG A 689 -10.43 10.37 -0.02
C ARG A 689 -11.91 10.77 -0.02
N PHE A 690 -12.26 11.95 -0.54
CA PHE A 690 -13.62 12.47 -0.54
C PHE A 690 -14.08 12.74 -1.97
N TYR A 691 -15.14 12.07 -2.41
CA TYR A 691 -15.60 12.15 -3.80
C TYR A 691 -17.09 11.82 -3.94
N LEU A 692 -17.71 12.36 -4.99
CA LEU A 692 -19.05 12.03 -5.43
C LEU A 692 -18.96 11.08 -6.64
N LYS A 693 -19.46 9.87 -6.47
CA LYS A 693 -19.48 8.83 -7.51
C LYS A 693 -20.90 8.70 -8.04
N ASN A 694 -21.10 9.00 -9.32
CA ASN A 694 -22.37 8.80 -9.99
C ASN A 694 -22.23 7.60 -10.93
N SER A 695 -23.22 6.73 -10.99
CA SER A 695 -23.24 5.62 -11.92
C SER A 695 -24.62 5.44 -12.55
N VAL A 696 -24.58 5.21 -13.85
CA VAL A 696 -25.74 4.86 -14.66
C VAL A 696 -25.43 3.52 -15.32
N TYR A 697 -26.27 2.54 -15.08
CA TYR A 697 -26.16 1.23 -15.68
C TYR A 697 -27.38 0.94 -16.55
N ALA A 698 -27.14 0.22 -17.64
CA ALA A 698 -28.15 -0.34 -18.52
C ALA A 698 -28.03 -1.86 -18.50
N PHE A 699 -29.16 -2.53 -18.49
CA PHE A 699 -29.29 -3.98 -18.53
C PHE A 699 -30.16 -4.36 -19.73
N LEU A 700 -29.66 -5.27 -20.54
CA LEU A 700 -30.39 -5.85 -21.67
C LEU A 700 -30.46 -7.37 -21.46
N PRO A 701 -31.64 -7.93 -21.08
CA PRO A 701 -31.83 -9.37 -20.98
C PRO A 701 -31.84 -10.01 -22.38
N GLU A 702 -31.72 -11.33 -22.46
CA GLU A 702 -31.89 -12.13 -23.69
C GLU A 702 -33.33 -12.03 -24.22
N ASP A 703 -33.52 -12.26 -25.53
CA ASP A 703 -34.85 -12.28 -26.13
C ASP A 703 -35.51 -13.64 -25.94
N ALA A 704 -36.26 -13.79 -24.84
CA ALA A 704 -36.95 -15.04 -24.55
C ALA A 704 -38.00 -15.43 -25.61
N ASN A 705 -38.59 -14.45 -26.34
CA ASN A 705 -39.72 -14.69 -27.24
C ASN A 705 -39.37 -14.59 -28.73
N LYS A 706 -38.10 -14.28 -29.09
CA LYS A 706 -37.68 -13.93 -30.47
C LYS A 706 -38.64 -12.93 -31.13
N SER A 707 -39.29 -12.09 -30.32
CA SER A 707 -40.20 -11.08 -30.79
C SER A 707 -39.33 -9.91 -31.19
N THR A 708 -39.46 -9.42 -32.42
CA THR A 708 -38.85 -8.17 -32.91
C THR A 708 -39.33 -6.92 -32.15
N ALA A 709 -39.83 -7.08 -30.92
CA ALA A 709 -40.10 -6.00 -29.99
C ALA A 709 -38.85 -5.13 -29.84
N ASP A 710 -39.06 -3.84 -30.07
CA ASP A 710 -38.06 -2.77 -30.01
C ASP A 710 -37.15 -2.96 -28.78
N VAL A 711 -35.84 -3.12 -29.01
CA VAL A 711 -34.79 -3.32 -27.98
C VAL A 711 -34.92 -2.30 -26.85
N ARG A 712 -35.42 -1.09 -27.17
CA ARG A 712 -35.73 -0.02 -26.22
C ARG A 712 -36.70 -0.41 -25.11
N LYS A 713 -37.68 -1.28 -25.38
CA LYS A 713 -38.70 -1.70 -24.39
C LYS A 713 -38.17 -2.72 -23.37
N ARG A 714 -37.06 -3.40 -23.69
CA ARG A 714 -36.42 -4.42 -22.83
C ARG A 714 -35.27 -3.88 -22.00
N LEU A 715 -34.73 -2.72 -22.37
CA LEU A 715 -33.72 -2.04 -21.57
C LEU A 715 -34.28 -1.71 -20.19
N ARG A 716 -33.46 -1.93 -19.17
CA ARG A 716 -33.71 -1.54 -17.78
C ARG A 716 -32.53 -0.73 -17.29
N TYR A 717 -32.79 0.24 -16.41
CA TYR A 717 -31.78 1.17 -15.94
C TYR A 717 -31.60 1.11 -14.42
N ILE A 718 -30.35 1.30 -13.97
CA ILE A 718 -30.02 1.52 -12.56
C ILE A 718 -29.30 2.86 -12.48
N PHE A 719 -29.81 3.76 -11.63
CA PHE A 719 -29.14 4.98 -11.28
C PHE A 719 -28.63 4.91 -9.85
N ASN A 720 -27.39 5.33 -9.63
CA ASN A 720 -26.82 5.36 -8.30
C ASN A 720 -25.92 6.59 -8.12
N SER A 721 -26.09 7.33 -7.04
CA SER A 721 -25.25 8.47 -6.68
C SER A 721 -24.76 8.30 -5.25
N SER A 722 -23.45 8.20 -5.05
CA SER A 722 -22.81 7.93 -3.76
C SER A 722 -21.82 9.03 -3.43
N LEU A 723 -22.09 9.78 -2.35
CA LEU A 723 -21.09 10.65 -1.73
C LEU A 723 -20.25 9.81 -0.77
N VAL A 724 -18.94 9.74 -0.97
CA VAL A 724 -18.07 8.76 -0.29
C VAL A 724 -16.89 9.46 0.37
N TYR A 725 -16.60 9.06 1.61
CA TYR A 725 -15.37 9.36 2.32
C TYR A 725 -14.64 8.08 2.72
N GLN A 726 -13.42 7.88 2.22
CA GLN A 726 -12.60 6.70 2.49
C GLN A 726 -11.81 6.86 3.80
N THR A 727 -12.28 6.25 4.88
CA THR A 727 -11.54 6.22 6.17
C THR A 727 -10.48 5.10 6.17
N HIS A 728 -9.67 5.02 7.24
CA HIS A 728 -8.70 3.93 7.42
C HIS A 728 -9.34 2.58 7.77
N ILE A 729 -10.57 2.58 8.29
CA ILE A 729 -11.26 1.39 8.80
C ILE A 729 -12.50 1.02 7.98
N GLY A 730 -12.78 1.74 6.89
CA GLY A 730 -13.91 1.47 6.00
C GLY A 730 -14.49 2.75 5.35
N PRO A 731 -15.19 2.64 4.22
CA PRO A 731 -15.82 3.80 3.59
C PRO A 731 -17.05 4.25 4.39
N ILE A 732 -17.23 5.57 4.48
CA ILE A 732 -18.51 6.20 4.82
C ILE A 732 -19.15 6.59 3.50
N SER A 733 -20.43 6.27 3.31
CA SER A 733 -21.15 6.64 2.09
C SER A 733 -22.59 7.03 2.38
N LEU A 734 -23.06 8.07 1.69
CA LEU A 734 -24.47 8.40 1.55
C LEU A 734 -24.86 8.15 0.10
N THR A 735 -25.75 7.19 -0.11
CA THR A 735 -26.04 6.63 -1.43
C THR A 735 -27.53 6.72 -1.76
N LEU A 736 -27.84 7.35 -2.88
CA LEU A 736 -29.16 7.40 -3.48
C LEU A 736 -29.20 6.45 -4.69
N SER A 737 -30.01 5.40 -4.60
CA SER A 737 -30.19 4.39 -5.63
C SER A 737 -31.61 4.43 -6.20
N LYS A 738 -31.74 4.26 -7.51
CA LYS A 738 -33.01 4.08 -8.22
C LYS A 738 -32.92 2.87 -9.14
N TYR A 739 -33.93 2.02 -9.08
CA TYR A 739 -34.09 0.89 -10.00
C TYR A 739 -35.30 1.16 -10.89
N ASP A 740 -35.12 1.01 -12.20
CA ASP A 740 -36.18 1.13 -13.19
C ASP A 740 -37.05 -0.14 -13.18
N ALA A 741 -37.82 -0.30 -12.11
CA ALA A 741 -38.99 -1.19 -12.07
C ALA A 741 -40.23 -0.37 -12.45
N THR A 742 -41.27 -1.03 -12.94
CA THR A 742 -42.52 -0.49 -13.53
C THR A 742 -43.33 0.49 -12.66
N THR A 743 -42.82 0.89 -11.49
CA THR A 743 -43.46 1.76 -10.50
C THR A 743 -42.61 3.01 -10.19
N SER A 744 -43.29 4.14 -9.96
CA SER A 744 -42.67 5.46 -9.74
C SER A 744 -41.95 5.65 -8.38
N HIS A 745 -42.04 4.68 -7.47
CA HIS A 745 -41.66 4.82 -6.05
C HIS A 745 -40.36 4.09 -5.63
N ASN A 746 -39.44 3.76 -6.55
CA ASN A 746 -38.26 2.92 -6.25
C ASN A 746 -36.97 3.69 -5.96
N TRP A 747 -37.02 4.72 -5.11
CA TRP A 747 -35.85 5.48 -4.66
C TRP A 747 -35.42 5.06 -3.25
N PHE A 748 -34.13 4.74 -3.09
CA PHE A 748 -33.54 4.27 -1.85
C PHE A 748 -32.41 5.21 -1.42
N LEU A 749 -32.56 5.86 -0.27
CA LEU A 749 -31.50 6.65 0.36
C LEU A 749 -30.91 5.85 1.51
N THR A 750 -29.61 5.57 1.43
CA THR A 750 -28.91 4.72 2.40
C THR A 750 -27.62 5.38 2.87
N PHE A 751 -27.48 5.51 4.19
CA PHE A 751 -26.20 5.78 4.82
C PHE A 751 -25.53 4.45 5.15
N ASN A 752 -24.22 4.34 4.89
CA ASN A 752 -23.43 3.14 5.19
C ASN A 752 -22.04 3.53 5.71
N PHE A 753 -21.59 2.85 6.76
CA PHE A 753 -20.22 2.91 7.26
C PHE A 753 -19.64 1.51 7.39
N GLY A 754 -18.57 1.23 6.64
CA GLY A 754 -17.90 -0.07 6.63
C GLY A 754 -18.00 -0.79 5.29
N PHE A 755 -17.83 -2.11 5.32
CA PHE A 755 -17.75 -2.96 4.14
C PHE A 755 -18.97 -3.89 4.06
N MET A 756 -19.69 -3.81 2.94
CA MET A 756 -20.78 -4.71 2.61
C MET A 756 -20.31 -5.70 1.56
N LEU A 757 -19.90 -6.88 2.02
CA LEU A 757 -19.32 -7.93 1.20
C LEU A 757 -20.09 -9.24 1.34
N PHE A 758 -19.96 -10.08 0.32
CA PHE A 758 -20.70 -11.32 0.16
C PHE A 758 -19.76 -12.46 -0.21
N ASN A 759 -20.00 -13.64 0.34
CA ASN A 759 -19.29 -14.85 -0.06
C ASN A 759 -19.73 -15.32 -1.44
N GLY A 760 -18.92 -16.19 -2.06
CA GLY A 760 -19.22 -16.72 -3.40
C GLY A 760 -20.44 -17.64 -3.37
N SER A 761 -21.17 -17.70 -4.48
CA SER A 761 -22.27 -18.64 -4.71
C SER A 761 -21.75 -19.99 -5.20
N GLY A 762 -22.46 -21.06 -4.80
CA GLY A 762 -22.26 -22.42 -5.26
C GLY A 762 -22.38 -22.62 -6.77
N LEU A 763 -23.31 -21.92 -7.43
CA LEU A 763 -23.59 -22.01 -8.86
C LEU A 763 -22.72 -21.10 -9.74
N PHE A 764 -21.75 -20.39 -9.14
CA PHE A 764 -20.78 -19.50 -9.80
C PHE A 764 -21.34 -18.24 -10.50
N TYR A 765 -22.64 -17.94 -10.38
CA TYR A 765 -23.26 -16.72 -10.89
C TYR A 765 -23.28 -15.55 -9.91
#